data_AF-A0A2K0SZM4-F1
#
_entry.id   AF-A0A2K0SZM4-F1
#
_cell.length_a   1.000
_cell.length_b   1.000
_cell.length_c   1.000
_cell.angle_alpha   90.00
_cell.angle_beta   90.00
_cell.angle_gamma   90.00
#
_symmetry.space_group_name_H-M   'P 1'
#
loop_
_entity.id
_entity.type
_entity.pdbx_description
1 polymer ?
#
loop_
_entity_poly.entity_id
_entity_poly.type
_entity_poly.pdbx_seq_one_letter_code
_entity_poly.pdbx_strand_id
1 'polypeptide(L)'
;MDVNQIDTSKYTHIHWSFANVTKDFKVDVGGAQAQFDMFKGMTGVKRVISFGGWDFSTKPNTFNILREAAKSGNRDTFRKNIIDFLGKHSLDGVDIDWEYPGAPDIPDIPAGDPNAGEDYYQLLKSIKDSVGTKYSVSFAAPASYWYLKAFPVEKMGKALDYIVYMTYDLHGQWDYNNKWTSSGCPTGNCLRSHVNETETKDALAMITKAGVPSNKVVVGVASYGRSFKMATAGCDGPMCTFTGSPRQSNAYAGRCTNTAGYISNAEIKEIIASGKINKQWVAAGSDILVYNNTEWVAYMNNSIKSDREKLYASYNMAGTSDWAVDLLEFRDGSDLDAGAAADFPLDYEYEIDTNFFSQCDASYDSLDALESRKDKIPDHCMNIYIAKVEAKIMSDALSQYDDLVDDGYDDKFNTFQAYVKQQIPDQINAFMGNGKAGDYFKCEETGERNCCGSCRYFCDDDSNKDCDNSKDCKNGRGTFQITCPTEFEYGEVGNWLSEDAAPNTTFTLQNEDGFYKAIYDDYGVEKDWIKFGSTHVYLKNGCQYSDDINQCAWDNDNWYWNYPQASDDVKVSNPKEIIEDSDDKSRDLLSRLNVLITMADYDELEDPADLVDAAMLPALSISSAVSSMGDVAKQAEEIKKAERQEMILSFITGVLFFIPFVGSAAGAAGLTTVRTILGMLGPAADAGLLTWGIIEDPDNAFATIFSTLATAGIGAGGWGRAARAKRGMLVKDIDALGSIKDKVNRFDDVKVTSCKL
;
A
#
# COMPACT_ATOMS: atom_id res chain seq x y z
N MET A 1 7.33 16.76 15.20
CA MET A 1 7.88 16.93 16.57
C MET A 1 8.65 15.69 16.93
N ASP A 2 9.94 15.85 17.19
CA ASP A 2 10.81 14.80 17.69
C ASP A 2 10.71 14.67 19.22
N VAL A 3 10.99 13.46 19.73
CA VAL A 3 10.86 13.14 21.16
C VAL A 3 11.76 14.00 22.06
N ASN A 4 12.93 14.40 21.56
CA ASN A 4 13.87 15.25 22.29
C ASN A 4 13.39 16.72 22.42
N GLN A 5 12.33 17.11 21.71
CA GLN A 5 11.72 18.45 21.79
C GLN A 5 10.67 18.54 22.91
N ILE A 6 10.34 17.43 23.56
CA ILE A 6 9.40 17.40 24.69
C ILE A 6 10.08 18.05 25.92
N ASP A 7 9.46 19.12 26.43
CA ASP A 7 9.86 19.73 27.69
C ASP A 7 9.51 18.81 28.87
N THR A 8 10.51 18.05 29.31
CA THR A 8 10.37 17.06 30.38
C THR A 8 10.07 17.69 31.74
N SER A 9 10.24 19.00 31.93
CA SER A 9 9.91 19.67 33.18
C SER A 9 8.41 19.78 33.44
N LYS A 10 7.58 19.66 32.39
CA LYS A 10 6.11 19.73 32.46
C LYS A 10 5.44 18.41 32.81
N TYR A 11 6.17 17.29 32.71
CA TYR A 11 5.60 15.96 32.84
C TYR A 11 6.32 15.15 33.93
N THR A 12 5.60 14.20 34.51
CA THR A 12 6.20 13.23 35.44
C THR A 12 6.49 11.89 34.76
N HIS A 13 5.64 11.53 33.80
CA HIS A 13 5.71 10.30 33.00
C HIS A 13 5.52 10.68 31.53
N ILE A 14 6.29 10.04 30.66
CA ILE A 14 6.08 10.06 29.21
C ILE A 14 5.79 8.63 28.78
N HIS A 15 4.60 8.44 28.19
CA HIS A 15 4.17 7.19 27.62
C HIS A 15 4.56 7.15 26.14
N TRP A 16 5.39 6.20 25.74
CA TRP A 16 5.68 5.92 24.35
C TRP A 16 4.52 5.13 23.75
N SER A 17 3.75 5.79 22.89
CA SER A 17 2.61 5.21 22.18
C SER A 17 2.91 5.11 20.68
N PHE A 18 3.04 3.94 20.09
CA PHE A 18 2.96 2.60 20.70
C PHE A 18 4.12 1.72 20.26
N ALA A 19 4.52 0.80 21.14
CA ALA A 19 5.26 -0.38 20.72
C ALA A 19 4.29 -1.38 20.09
N ASN A 20 4.73 -2.03 19.03
CA ASN A 20 3.97 -3.06 18.34
C ASN A 20 4.14 -4.42 19.05
N VAL A 21 3.19 -5.32 18.85
CA VAL A 21 3.25 -6.69 19.37
C VAL A 21 3.09 -7.68 18.22
N THR A 22 4.07 -8.55 18.04
CA THR A 22 4.03 -9.59 17.00
C THR A 22 3.04 -10.70 17.36
N LYS A 23 2.68 -11.55 16.39
CA LYS A 23 1.77 -12.69 16.61
C LYS A 23 2.30 -13.72 17.62
N ASP A 24 3.63 -13.79 17.80
CA ASP A 24 4.31 -14.59 18.82
C ASP A 24 4.60 -13.80 20.12
N PHE A 25 3.89 -12.68 20.31
CA PHE A 25 3.87 -11.84 21.50
C PHE A 25 5.20 -11.16 21.84
N LYS A 26 6.07 -10.92 20.86
CA LYS A 26 7.30 -10.14 21.04
C LYS A 26 7.02 -8.65 20.88
N VAL A 27 7.78 -7.84 21.61
CA VAL A 27 7.75 -6.38 21.51
C VAL A 27 8.57 -5.94 20.30
N ASP A 28 7.98 -5.11 19.45
CA ASP A 28 8.62 -4.55 18.26
C ASP A 28 8.48 -3.02 18.22
N VAL A 29 9.62 -2.35 18.05
CA VAL A 29 9.74 -0.89 17.92
C VAL A 29 10.46 -0.51 16.62
N GLY A 30 10.68 -1.47 15.71
CA GLY A 30 11.49 -1.30 14.50
C GLY A 30 10.97 -0.22 13.57
N GLY A 31 9.64 0.02 13.54
CA GLY A 31 9.02 1.09 12.74
C GLY A 31 9.36 2.51 13.20
N ALA A 32 9.94 2.69 14.39
CA ALA A 32 10.25 4.01 14.96
C ALA A 32 11.55 4.00 15.80
N GLN A 33 12.53 3.19 15.40
CA GLN A 33 13.73 2.92 16.21
C GLN A 33 14.50 4.19 16.62
N ALA A 34 14.67 5.16 15.71
CA ALA A 34 15.42 6.38 15.98
C ALA A 34 14.76 7.24 17.07
N GLN A 35 13.44 7.44 16.98
CA GLN A 35 12.67 8.17 17.99
C GLN A 35 12.64 7.40 19.32
N PHE A 36 12.58 6.07 19.28
CA PHE A 36 12.63 5.25 20.50
C PHE A 36 14.00 5.33 21.18
N ASP A 37 15.08 5.47 20.41
CA ASP A 37 16.42 5.71 20.95
C ASP A 37 16.52 7.07 21.67
N MET A 38 15.87 8.11 21.13
CA MET A 38 15.74 9.41 21.81
C MET A 38 14.91 9.31 23.09
N PHE A 39 13.78 8.59 23.05
CA PHE A 39 12.91 8.36 24.21
C PHE A 39 13.65 7.72 25.38
N LYS A 40 14.47 6.70 25.10
CA LYS A 40 15.31 6.06 26.13
C LYS A 40 16.31 7.04 26.76
N GLY A 41 16.76 8.05 26.01
CA GLY A 41 17.69 9.07 26.49
C GLY A 41 17.07 10.15 27.37
N MET A 42 15.74 10.22 27.49
CA MET A 42 15.06 11.25 28.27
C MET A 42 15.41 11.17 29.76
N THR A 43 15.58 12.33 30.39
CA THR A 43 15.87 12.48 31.83
C THR A 43 14.86 13.40 32.50
N GLY A 44 14.72 13.28 33.82
CA GLY A 44 13.73 14.05 34.60
C GLY A 44 12.30 13.49 34.59
N VAL A 45 12.02 12.51 33.73
CA VAL A 45 10.71 11.85 33.57
C VAL A 45 10.81 10.34 33.67
N LYS A 46 9.69 9.70 34.01
CA LYS A 46 9.51 8.25 33.91
C LYS A 46 9.16 7.84 32.48
N ARG A 47 9.93 6.91 31.91
CA ARG A 47 9.73 6.40 30.54
C ARG A 47 8.88 5.14 30.57
N VAL A 48 7.62 5.24 30.17
CA VAL A 48 6.63 4.15 30.16
C VAL A 48 6.40 3.69 28.72
N ILE A 49 6.46 2.38 28.46
CA ILE A 49 6.15 1.83 27.14
C ILE A 49 4.67 1.44 27.05
N SER A 50 3.96 1.91 26.04
CA SER A 50 2.54 1.60 25.82
C SER A 50 2.35 0.60 24.68
N PHE A 51 1.39 -0.31 24.82
CA PHE A 51 1.01 -1.29 23.80
C PHE A 51 -0.47 -1.19 23.47
N GLY A 52 -0.83 -1.38 22.19
CA GLY A 52 -2.23 -1.35 21.76
C GLY A 52 -2.60 -0.04 21.08
N GLY A 53 -3.57 0.67 21.65
CA GLY A 53 -4.26 1.79 21.03
C GLY A 53 -5.38 1.35 20.07
N TRP A 54 -6.20 2.31 19.65
CA TRP A 54 -7.35 2.10 18.78
C TRP A 54 -7.00 1.27 17.52
N ASP A 55 -6.03 1.70 16.73
CA ASP A 55 -5.68 1.05 15.47
C ASP A 55 -5.21 -0.40 15.66
N PHE A 56 -4.31 -0.66 16.61
CA PHE A 56 -3.82 -2.00 16.88
C PHE A 56 -4.94 -2.91 17.38
N SER A 57 -5.83 -2.38 18.23
CA SER A 57 -6.89 -3.15 18.86
C SER A 57 -8.08 -3.42 17.93
N THR A 58 -8.26 -2.61 16.88
CA THR A 58 -9.47 -2.64 16.04
C THR A 58 -9.23 -3.02 14.57
N LYS A 59 -8.00 -3.05 14.06
CA LYS A 59 -7.73 -3.45 12.67
C LYS A 59 -7.77 -4.97 12.45
N PRO A 60 -8.29 -5.47 11.30
CA PRO A 60 -8.41 -6.90 11.02
C PRO A 60 -7.12 -7.73 11.14
N ASN A 61 -5.96 -7.12 10.91
CA ASN A 61 -4.66 -7.80 10.98
C ASN A 61 -4.07 -7.92 12.39
N THR A 62 -4.51 -7.09 13.35
CA THR A 62 -3.89 -6.98 14.69
C THR A 62 -4.86 -7.19 15.85
N PHE A 63 -6.17 -7.03 15.66
CA PHE A 63 -7.19 -7.08 16.74
C PHE A 63 -7.11 -8.33 17.62
N ASN A 64 -6.68 -9.46 17.04
CA ASN A 64 -6.64 -10.74 17.74
C ASN A 64 -5.40 -10.92 18.62
N ILE A 65 -4.37 -10.09 18.48
CA ILE A 65 -3.08 -10.31 19.16
C ILE A 65 -3.21 -10.12 20.67
N LEU A 66 -3.78 -9.00 21.16
CA LEU A 66 -4.01 -8.81 22.60
C LEU A 66 -5.09 -9.76 23.15
N ARG A 67 -6.09 -10.12 22.33
CA ARG A 67 -7.10 -11.14 22.67
C ARG A 67 -6.44 -12.48 23.01
N GLU A 68 -5.50 -12.93 22.19
CA GLU A 68 -4.78 -14.17 22.44
C GLU A 68 -3.72 -14.04 23.52
N ALA A 69 -3.00 -12.91 23.58
CA ALA A 69 -1.93 -12.67 24.54
C ALA A 69 -2.43 -12.67 25.99
N ALA A 70 -3.66 -12.19 26.24
CA ALA A 70 -4.23 -12.14 27.58
C ALA A 70 -4.66 -13.52 28.13
N LYS A 71 -4.91 -14.51 27.27
CA LYS A 71 -5.40 -15.84 27.67
C LYS A 71 -4.40 -16.60 28.55
N SER A 72 -4.92 -17.48 29.40
CA SER A 72 -4.13 -18.26 30.37
C SER A 72 -2.96 -19.05 29.75
N GLY A 73 -3.12 -19.59 28.54
CA GLY A 73 -2.07 -20.34 27.84
C GLY A 73 -0.92 -19.48 27.28
N ASN A 74 -1.13 -18.17 27.11
CA ASN A 74 -0.21 -17.28 26.39
C ASN A 74 0.34 -16.14 27.26
N ARG A 75 -0.38 -15.74 28.32
CA ARG A 75 -0.04 -14.56 29.15
C ARG A 75 1.35 -14.61 29.74
N ASP A 76 1.84 -15.80 30.07
CA ASP A 76 3.17 -15.99 30.65
C ASP A 76 4.28 -15.62 29.68
N THR A 77 4.11 -15.95 28.39
CA THR A 77 5.02 -15.59 27.31
C THR A 77 5.03 -14.08 27.12
N PHE A 78 3.85 -13.46 27.02
CA PHE A 78 3.76 -12.02 26.81
C PHE A 78 4.30 -11.22 28.01
N ARG A 79 3.93 -11.60 29.24
CA ARG A 79 4.49 -11.05 30.48
C ARG A 79 6.02 -11.08 30.46
N LYS A 80 6.62 -12.23 30.13
CA LYS A 80 8.08 -12.38 30.10
C LYS A 80 8.70 -11.44 29.07
N ASN A 81 8.16 -11.41 27.85
CA ASN A 81 8.66 -10.54 26.78
C ASN A 81 8.60 -9.05 27.15
N ILE A 82 7.53 -8.60 27.82
CA ILE A 82 7.42 -7.23 28.33
C ILE A 82 8.51 -6.96 29.38
N ILE A 83 8.65 -7.82 30.40
CA ILE A 83 9.62 -7.61 31.49
C ILE A 83 11.06 -7.61 30.97
N ASP A 84 11.38 -8.52 30.04
CA ASP A 84 12.69 -8.60 29.39
C ASP A 84 12.95 -7.32 28.58
N PHE A 85 11.95 -6.79 27.87
CA PHE A 85 12.06 -5.54 27.13
C PHE A 85 12.28 -4.32 28.04
N LEU A 86 11.52 -4.22 29.14
CA LEU A 86 11.70 -3.16 30.15
C LEU A 86 13.13 -3.15 30.70
N GLY A 87 13.66 -4.34 31.05
CA GLY A 87 15.03 -4.49 31.54
C GLY A 87 16.08 -4.15 30.49
N LYS A 88 15.92 -4.65 29.26
CA LYS A 88 16.84 -4.41 28.14
C LYS A 88 16.98 -2.92 27.81
N HIS A 89 15.89 -2.17 27.88
CA HIS A 89 15.86 -0.76 27.50
C HIS A 89 15.88 0.20 28.69
N SER A 90 16.05 -0.31 29.91
CA SER A 90 16.11 0.48 31.14
C SER A 90 14.92 1.42 31.30
N LEU A 91 13.71 0.94 30.98
CA LEU A 91 12.46 1.70 31.07
C LEU A 91 11.90 1.68 32.50
N ASP A 92 10.96 2.58 32.78
CA ASP A 92 10.41 2.80 34.12
C ASP A 92 9.03 2.14 34.32
N GLY A 93 8.34 1.74 33.25
CA GLY A 93 6.99 1.19 33.35
C GLY A 93 6.43 0.65 32.05
N VAL A 94 5.27 0.01 32.16
CA VAL A 94 4.44 -0.46 31.05
C VAL A 94 3.00 0.01 31.21
N ASP A 95 2.39 0.40 30.10
CA ASP A 95 0.98 0.66 29.95
C ASP A 95 0.41 -0.28 28.88
N ILE A 96 -0.74 -0.90 29.14
CA ILE A 96 -1.46 -1.64 28.09
C ILE A 96 -2.76 -0.92 27.80
N ASP A 97 -2.94 -0.56 26.54
CA ASP A 97 -4.08 0.19 26.01
C ASP A 97 -4.86 -0.71 25.05
N TRP A 98 -5.52 -1.73 25.60
CA TRP A 98 -6.36 -2.61 24.80
C TRP A 98 -7.76 -1.99 24.63
N GLU A 99 -8.11 -1.64 23.39
CA GLU A 99 -9.37 -0.99 23.03
C GLU A 99 -10.35 -1.89 22.23
N TYR A 100 -11.35 -2.54 22.82
CA TYR A 100 -11.52 -2.80 24.25
C TYR A 100 -11.79 -4.30 24.52
N PRO A 101 -11.29 -4.86 25.64
CA PRO A 101 -11.62 -6.22 26.06
C PRO A 101 -13.13 -6.38 26.22
N GLY A 102 -13.69 -7.39 25.54
CA GLY A 102 -15.12 -7.72 25.62
C GLY A 102 -16.04 -6.76 24.85
N ALA A 103 -15.51 -5.85 24.04
CA ALA A 103 -16.32 -4.96 23.21
C ALA A 103 -17.17 -5.78 22.20
N PRO A 104 -18.50 -5.62 22.19
CA PRO A 104 -19.37 -6.49 21.39
C PRO A 104 -19.57 -6.02 19.94
N ASP A 105 -19.25 -4.76 19.64
CA ASP A 105 -19.82 -4.02 18.50
C ASP A 105 -18.80 -3.13 17.78
N ILE A 106 -17.50 -3.38 17.94
CA ILE A 106 -16.48 -2.72 17.13
C ILE A 106 -16.66 -3.18 15.67
N PRO A 107 -16.85 -2.26 14.72
CA PRO A 107 -17.07 -2.65 13.33
C PRO A 107 -15.89 -3.42 12.73
N ASP A 108 -16.18 -4.26 11.74
CA ASP A 108 -15.21 -4.98 10.90
C ASP A 108 -14.34 -6.02 11.65
N ILE A 109 -14.56 -6.24 12.95
CA ILE A 109 -13.95 -7.32 13.73
C ILE A 109 -15.00 -8.13 14.51
N PRO A 110 -14.72 -9.40 14.85
CA PRO A 110 -15.65 -10.20 15.66
C PRO A 110 -15.88 -9.60 17.06
N ALA A 111 -17.09 -9.80 17.59
CA ALA A 111 -17.41 -9.48 18.98
C ALA A 111 -16.38 -10.05 19.97
N GLY A 112 -16.03 -9.29 21.00
CA GLY A 112 -15.10 -9.70 22.04
C GLY A 112 -15.66 -10.82 22.93
N ASP A 113 -14.77 -11.66 23.45
CA ASP A 113 -15.12 -12.66 24.47
C ASP A 113 -15.62 -11.93 25.73
N PRO A 114 -16.80 -12.26 26.29
CA PRO A 114 -17.28 -11.69 27.54
C PRO A 114 -16.32 -11.86 28.74
N ASN A 115 -15.44 -12.87 28.71
CA ASN A 115 -14.44 -13.10 29.75
C ASN A 115 -13.12 -12.33 29.54
N ALA A 116 -12.96 -11.64 28.40
CA ALA A 116 -11.74 -10.94 28.03
C ALA A 116 -11.26 -9.94 29.09
N GLY A 117 -12.19 -9.29 29.83
CA GLY A 117 -11.83 -8.35 30.89
C GLY A 117 -11.15 -9.01 32.10
N GLU A 118 -11.57 -10.23 32.48
CA GLU A 118 -10.88 -10.97 33.54
C GLU A 118 -9.52 -11.49 33.05
N ASP A 119 -9.44 -12.00 31.82
CA ASP A 119 -8.15 -12.42 31.24
C ASP A 119 -7.17 -11.26 31.16
N TYR A 120 -7.65 -10.07 30.81
CA TYR A 120 -6.85 -8.86 30.78
C TYR A 120 -6.35 -8.45 32.17
N TYR A 121 -7.23 -8.47 33.18
CA TYR A 121 -6.83 -8.24 34.57
C TYR A 121 -5.75 -9.23 35.02
N GLN A 122 -5.88 -10.51 34.69
CA GLN A 122 -4.91 -11.53 35.09
C GLN A 122 -3.55 -11.35 34.39
N LEU A 123 -3.54 -10.93 33.13
CA LEU A 123 -2.30 -10.53 32.45
C LEU A 123 -1.61 -9.38 33.19
N LEU A 124 -2.32 -8.26 33.39
CA LEU A 124 -1.79 -7.06 34.06
C LEU A 124 -1.32 -7.36 35.49
N LYS A 125 -2.13 -8.10 36.26
CA LYS A 125 -1.77 -8.54 37.61
C LYS A 125 -0.51 -9.41 37.60
N SER A 126 -0.38 -10.33 36.66
CA SER A 126 0.81 -11.20 36.59
C SER A 126 2.10 -10.42 36.30
N ILE A 127 2.02 -9.37 35.48
CA ILE A 127 3.13 -8.43 35.25
C ILE A 127 3.43 -7.71 36.56
N LYS A 128 2.41 -7.12 37.20
CA LYS A 128 2.58 -6.34 38.43
C LYS A 128 3.18 -7.16 39.58
N ASP A 129 2.70 -8.37 39.81
CA ASP A 129 3.22 -9.29 40.82
C ASP A 129 4.70 -9.64 40.57
N SER A 130 5.11 -9.71 39.30
CA SER A 130 6.49 -10.06 38.91
C SER A 130 7.46 -8.89 39.04
N VAL A 131 7.00 -7.66 38.81
CA VAL A 131 7.87 -6.46 38.81
C VAL A 131 7.86 -5.70 40.14
N GLY A 132 6.85 -5.92 40.98
CA GLY A 132 6.73 -5.25 42.27
C GLY A 132 6.71 -3.73 42.12
N THR A 133 7.60 -3.03 42.83
CA THR A 133 7.76 -1.58 42.76
C THR A 133 8.84 -1.12 41.76
N LYS A 134 9.49 -2.06 41.06
CA LYS A 134 10.60 -1.74 40.14
C LYS A 134 10.11 -0.99 38.90
N TYR A 135 8.97 -1.41 38.36
CA TYR A 135 8.33 -0.80 37.18
C TYR A 135 6.88 -0.46 37.51
N SER A 136 6.37 0.64 36.96
CA SER A 136 4.93 0.90 36.98
C SER A 136 4.19 -0.02 35.99
N VAL A 137 2.97 -0.40 36.35
CA VAL A 137 2.04 -1.12 35.49
C VAL A 137 0.71 -0.37 35.51
N SER A 138 0.35 0.20 34.36
CA SER A 138 -0.90 0.90 34.14
C SER A 138 -1.66 0.31 32.95
N PHE A 139 -2.87 0.81 32.74
CA PHE A 139 -3.65 0.53 31.54
C PHE A 139 -4.53 1.73 31.21
N ALA A 140 -4.90 1.87 29.93
CA ALA A 140 -5.90 2.84 29.52
C ALA A 140 -7.32 2.25 29.63
N ALA A 141 -8.26 3.07 30.08
CA ALA A 141 -9.66 2.68 30.29
C ALA A 141 -10.62 3.68 29.62
N PRO A 142 -11.71 3.22 28.97
CA PRO A 142 -12.66 4.09 28.30
C PRO A 142 -13.60 4.80 29.29
N ALA A 143 -13.93 6.06 29.04
CA ALA A 143 -14.94 6.79 29.82
C ALA A 143 -16.38 6.27 29.63
N SER A 144 -16.66 5.65 28.47
CA SER A 144 -17.98 5.09 28.17
C SER A 144 -18.30 3.88 29.03
N TYR A 145 -19.45 3.91 29.73
CA TYR A 145 -19.97 2.74 30.46
C TYR A 145 -20.10 1.50 29.57
N TRP A 146 -20.48 1.69 28.30
CA TRP A 146 -20.73 0.58 27.38
C TRP A 146 -19.50 -0.31 27.18
N TYR A 147 -18.31 0.30 27.11
CA TYR A 147 -17.04 -0.40 26.99
C TYR A 147 -16.41 -0.71 28.35
N LEU A 148 -16.52 0.19 29.33
CA LEU A 148 -15.92 0.01 30.66
C LEU A 148 -16.53 -1.16 31.44
N LYS A 149 -17.82 -1.48 31.24
CA LYS A 149 -18.53 -2.54 32.00
C LYS A 149 -17.88 -3.93 31.91
N ALA A 150 -17.07 -4.19 30.88
CA ALA A 150 -16.35 -5.45 30.72
C ALA A 150 -15.09 -5.54 31.62
N PHE A 151 -14.56 -4.40 32.08
CA PHE A 151 -13.35 -4.34 32.88
C PHE A 151 -13.68 -4.59 34.36
N PRO A 152 -13.01 -5.53 35.05
CA PRO A 152 -13.11 -5.68 36.50
C PRO A 152 -12.34 -4.56 37.23
N VAL A 153 -12.77 -3.30 37.03
CA VAL A 153 -12.05 -2.09 37.43
C VAL A 153 -11.73 -2.02 38.92
N GLU A 154 -12.60 -2.54 39.79
CA GLU A 154 -12.31 -2.62 41.23
C GLU A 154 -11.06 -3.45 41.51
N LYS A 155 -10.92 -4.61 40.86
CA LYS A 155 -9.74 -5.48 41.01
C LYS A 155 -8.51 -4.82 40.40
N MET A 156 -8.64 -4.24 39.21
CA MET A 156 -7.55 -3.57 38.50
C MET A 156 -7.03 -2.36 39.29
N GLY A 157 -7.91 -1.49 39.79
CA GLY A 157 -7.53 -0.30 40.57
C GLY A 157 -6.87 -0.61 41.91
N LYS A 158 -7.15 -1.77 42.50
CA LYS A 158 -6.48 -2.26 43.72
C LYS A 158 -5.11 -2.89 43.43
N ALA A 159 -4.96 -3.55 42.29
CA ALA A 159 -3.76 -4.30 41.95
C ALA A 159 -2.67 -3.46 41.28
N LEU A 160 -3.05 -2.49 40.43
CA LEU A 160 -2.16 -1.78 39.51
C LEU A 160 -1.74 -0.39 40.04
N ASP A 161 -0.79 0.25 39.36
CA ASP A 161 -0.20 1.52 39.85
C ASP A 161 -1.12 2.71 39.60
N TYR A 162 -1.69 2.82 38.41
CA TYR A 162 -2.69 3.84 38.04
C TYR A 162 -3.46 3.42 36.78
N ILE A 163 -4.56 4.12 36.50
CA ILE A 163 -5.42 3.96 35.33
C ILE A 163 -5.33 5.25 34.52
N VAL A 164 -4.98 5.15 33.23
CA VAL A 164 -5.08 6.25 32.28
C VAL A 164 -6.53 6.30 31.80
N TYR A 165 -7.32 7.23 32.34
CA TYR A 165 -8.76 7.24 32.10
C TYR A 165 -9.11 8.20 30.96
N MET A 166 -9.45 7.63 29.79
CA MET A 166 -9.65 8.35 28.53
C MET A 166 -10.98 9.11 28.53
N THR A 167 -11.02 10.22 29.25
CA THR A 167 -12.18 11.12 29.38
C THR A 167 -12.24 12.19 28.28
N TYR A 168 -11.95 11.75 27.06
CA TYR A 168 -12.09 12.44 25.78
C TYR A 168 -12.75 11.49 24.79
N ASP A 169 -13.04 11.95 23.57
CA ASP A 169 -13.79 11.16 22.57
C ASP A 169 -15.17 10.71 23.06
N LEU A 170 -15.79 11.54 23.90
CA LEU A 170 -17.15 11.31 24.39
C LEU A 170 -18.19 11.40 23.26
N HIS A 171 -17.86 12.20 22.23
CA HIS A 171 -18.67 12.44 21.05
C HIS A 171 -17.79 12.56 19.82
N GLY A 172 -18.32 12.16 18.67
CA GLY A 172 -17.59 12.20 17.40
C GLY A 172 -18.47 11.83 16.21
N GLN A 173 -17.86 11.73 15.03
CA GLN A 173 -18.57 11.47 13.78
C GLN A 173 -19.39 10.16 13.82
N TRP A 174 -18.91 9.18 14.59
CA TRP A 174 -19.57 7.89 14.80
C TRP A 174 -20.94 7.99 15.48
N ASP A 175 -21.30 9.14 16.07
CA ASP A 175 -22.62 9.35 16.66
C ASP A 175 -23.73 9.48 15.59
N TYR A 176 -23.36 9.71 14.33
CA TYR A 176 -24.31 9.88 13.24
C TYR A 176 -25.27 8.68 13.14
N ASN A 177 -26.57 8.96 12.99
CA ASN A 177 -27.65 7.98 12.92
C ASN A 177 -27.77 7.05 14.14
N ASN A 178 -27.20 7.41 15.29
CA ASN A 178 -27.36 6.66 16.53
C ASN A 178 -28.22 7.45 17.54
N LYS A 179 -29.49 7.06 17.70
CA LYS A 179 -30.43 7.73 18.60
C LYS A 179 -30.08 7.62 20.10
N TRP A 180 -29.11 6.79 20.46
CA TRP A 180 -28.74 6.50 21.85
C TRP A 180 -27.49 7.24 22.33
N THR A 181 -26.79 7.95 21.45
CA THR A 181 -25.53 8.65 21.80
C THR A 181 -25.78 9.97 22.50
N SER A 182 -26.87 10.66 22.17
CA SER A 182 -27.14 12.01 22.66
C SER A 182 -28.60 12.21 23.04
N SER A 183 -28.84 12.58 24.29
CA SER A 183 -30.18 12.94 24.77
C SER A 183 -30.78 14.07 23.92
N GLY A 184 -32.04 13.91 23.52
CA GLY A 184 -32.75 14.88 22.71
C GLY A 184 -32.32 14.94 21.24
N CYS A 185 -31.38 14.10 20.78
CA CYS A 185 -30.91 14.08 19.40
C CYS A 185 -31.34 12.78 18.68
N PRO A 186 -32.51 12.74 18.00
CA PRO A 186 -33.05 11.50 17.45
C PRO A 186 -32.14 10.81 16.43
N THR A 187 -31.31 11.58 15.73
CA THR A 187 -30.39 11.10 14.70
C THR A 187 -28.93 11.06 15.18
N GLY A 188 -28.66 11.33 16.46
CA GLY A 188 -27.33 11.30 17.08
C GLY A 188 -26.33 12.36 16.58
N ASN A 189 -26.57 12.95 15.41
CA ASN A 189 -25.67 13.88 14.73
C ASN A 189 -25.77 15.33 15.23
N CYS A 190 -25.99 15.55 16.53
CA CYS A 190 -26.02 16.90 17.11
C CYS A 190 -24.61 17.34 17.51
N LEU A 191 -24.33 18.65 17.41
CA LEU A 191 -23.04 19.21 17.81
C LEU A 191 -22.82 19.02 19.31
N ARG A 192 -21.84 18.19 19.67
CA ARG A 192 -21.51 17.83 21.05
C ARG A 192 -20.01 17.89 21.24
N SER A 193 -19.58 18.32 22.42
CA SER A 193 -18.15 18.37 22.75
C SER A 193 -17.65 16.98 23.12
N HIS A 194 -16.57 16.54 22.47
CA HIS A 194 -15.89 15.29 22.83
C HIS A 194 -15.19 15.34 24.20
N VAL A 195 -15.12 16.51 24.83
CA VAL A 195 -14.41 16.79 26.09
C VAL A 195 -15.32 17.50 27.11
N ASN A 196 -16.63 17.26 26.99
CA ASN A 196 -17.67 17.82 27.86
C ASN A 196 -17.40 17.54 29.35
N GLU A 197 -17.25 18.60 30.16
CA GLU A 197 -16.93 18.49 31.59
C GLU A 197 -17.97 17.75 32.41
N THR A 198 -19.25 17.91 32.08
CA THR A 198 -20.34 17.27 32.82
C THR A 198 -20.25 15.75 32.66
N GLU A 199 -20.04 15.30 31.43
CA GLU A 199 -19.90 13.88 31.12
C GLU A 199 -18.57 13.31 31.65
N THR A 200 -17.49 14.10 31.63
CA THR A 200 -16.25 13.73 32.34
C THR A 200 -16.52 13.49 33.82
N LYS A 201 -17.27 14.37 34.51
CA LYS A 201 -17.61 14.20 35.94
C LYS A 201 -18.46 12.95 36.19
N ASP A 202 -19.39 12.64 35.29
CA ASP A 202 -20.19 11.43 35.37
C ASP A 202 -19.33 10.17 35.22
N ALA A 203 -18.37 10.17 34.29
CA ALA A 203 -17.39 9.10 34.13
C ALA A 203 -16.52 8.92 35.39
N LEU A 204 -16.03 10.01 35.98
CA LEU A 204 -15.26 9.98 37.24
C LEU A 204 -16.11 9.43 38.41
N ALA A 205 -17.37 9.83 38.49
CA ALA A 205 -18.28 9.29 39.50
C ALA A 205 -18.56 7.80 39.28
N MET A 206 -18.69 7.35 38.02
CA MET A 206 -18.89 5.96 37.66
C MET A 206 -17.72 5.08 38.11
N ILE A 207 -16.49 5.41 37.72
CA ILE A 207 -15.32 4.57 38.01
C ILE A 207 -15.01 4.52 39.52
N THR A 208 -15.20 5.63 40.24
CA THR A 208 -14.99 5.68 41.70
C THR A 208 -16.08 4.94 42.47
N LYS A 209 -17.35 5.06 42.06
CA LYS A 209 -18.45 4.26 42.65
C LYS A 209 -18.32 2.76 42.34
N ALA A 210 -17.64 2.39 41.25
CA ALA A 210 -17.27 1.02 40.97
C ALA A 210 -16.12 0.50 41.87
N GLY A 211 -15.59 1.31 42.79
CA GLY A 211 -14.63 0.87 43.81
C GLY A 211 -13.16 1.16 43.50
N VAL A 212 -12.87 1.92 42.43
CA VAL A 212 -11.51 2.39 42.13
C VAL A 212 -11.14 3.55 43.07
N PRO A 213 -9.99 3.49 43.78
CA PRO A 213 -9.49 4.63 44.55
C PRO A 213 -9.24 5.86 43.66
N SER A 214 -9.71 7.04 44.04
CA SER A 214 -9.55 8.26 43.22
C SER A 214 -8.07 8.56 42.93
N ASN A 215 -7.20 8.36 43.91
CA ASN A 215 -5.75 8.56 43.79
C ASN A 215 -5.03 7.51 42.90
N LYS A 216 -5.78 6.67 42.20
CA LYS A 216 -5.32 5.75 41.15
C LYS A 216 -5.79 6.15 39.75
N VAL A 217 -6.68 7.14 39.63
CA VAL A 217 -7.27 7.57 38.36
C VAL A 217 -6.50 8.79 37.83
N VAL A 218 -5.81 8.63 36.70
CA VAL A 218 -5.20 9.72 35.94
C VAL A 218 -6.20 10.15 34.88
N VAL A 219 -6.67 11.39 34.94
CA VAL A 219 -7.81 11.86 34.13
C VAL A 219 -7.33 12.40 32.78
N GLY A 220 -7.92 11.93 31.69
CA GLY A 220 -7.58 12.35 30.33
C GLY A 220 -7.92 13.80 30.03
N VAL A 221 -6.95 14.52 29.49
CA VAL A 221 -7.12 15.77 28.76
C VAL A 221 -6.61 15.59 27.32
N ALA A 222 -7.12 16.38 26.40
CA ALA A 222 -6.90 16.25 24.96
C ALA A 222 -6.20 17.49 24.38
N SER A 223 -5.18 17.26 23.56
CA SER A 223 -4.48 18.24 22.73
C SER A 223 -5.02 18.31 21.30
N TYR A 224 -6.24 17.86 21.09
CA TYR A 224 -6.94 17.88 19.82
C TYR A 224 -8.41 18.20 20.05
N GLY A 225 -9.10 18.52 18.97
CA GLY A 225 -10.55 18.63 18.91
C GLY A 225 -11.17 17.59 17.99
N ARG A 226 -12.43 17.23 18.27
CA ARG A 226 -13.30 16.57 17.31
C ARG A 226 -14.07 17.63 16.53
N SER A 227 -13.95 17.60 15.21
CA SER A 227 -14.58 18.56 14.31
C SER A 227 -15.78 17.98 13.56
N PHE A 228 -16.69 18.85 13.16
CA PHE A 228 -17.93 18.52 12.49
C PHE A 228 -18.25 19.54 11.39
N LYS A 229 -18.74 19.04 10.25
CA LYS A 229 -19.36 19.90 9.24
C LYS A 229 -20.81 20.16 9.61
N MET A 230 -21.11 21.37 10.07
CA MET A 230 -22.46 21.80 10.38
C MET A 230 -23.37 21.69 9.15
N ALA A 231 -24.59 21.20 9.34
CA ALA A 231 -25.58 21.07 8.28
C ALA A 231 -26.11 22.44 7.80
N THR A 232 -26.14 23.42 8.70
CA THR A 232 -26.63 24.78 8.42
C THR A 232 -25.68 25.79 9.04
N ALA A 233 -25.11 26.67 8.21
CA ALA A 233 -24.28 27.78 8.67
C ALA A 233 -25.04 28.63 9.70
N GLY A 234 -24.36 29.04 10.78
CA GLY A 234 -24.96 29.80 11.89
C GLY A 234 -25.84 28.99 12.85
N CYS A 235 -26.14 27.72 12.57
CA CYS A 235 -26.71 26.81 13.55
C CYS A 235 -25.57 26.13 14.32
N ASP A 236 -25.11 26.77 15.39
CA ASP A 236 -23.93 26.35 16.16
C ASP A 236 -24.24 25.88 17.60
N GLY A 237 -25.53 25.78 17.93
CA GLY A 237 -26.02 25.35 19.23
C GLY A 237 -26.07 23.82 19.40
N PRO A 238 -26.31 23.32 20.62
CA PRO A 238 -26.29 21.89 20.92
C PRO A 238 -27.40 21.08 20.21
N MET A 239 -28.43 21.72 19.66
CA MET A 239 -29.46 21.01 18.89
C MET A 239 -29.25 21.09 17.38
N CYS A 240 -28.22 21.81 16.96
CA CYS A 240 -27.82 21.88 15.57
C CYS A 240 -27.08 20.61 15.17
N THR A 241 -27.19 20.27 13.89
CA THR A 241 -26.73 18.99 13.39
C THR A 241 -25.49 19.11 12.51
N PHE A 242 -24.74 18.02 12.42
CA PHE A 242 -23.63 17.85 11.49
C PHE A 242 -23.95 16.85 10.38
N THR A 243 -23.17 16.88 9.30
CA THR A 243 -23.33 16.05 8.11
C THR A 243 -22.31 14.91 8.04
N GLY A 244 -22.49 14.00 7.08
CA GLY A 244 -21.61 12.85 6.85
C GLY A 244 -22.31 11.53 7.14
N SER A 245 -21.54 10.52 7.54
CA SER A 245 -22.00 9.20 7.96
C SER A 245 -21.24 8.75 9.22
N PRO A 246 -21.59 7.61 9.85
CA PRO A 246 -20.86 7.14 11.04
C PRO A 246 -19.38 6.87 10.80
N ARG A 247 -18.98 6.60 9.54
CA ARG A 247 -17.59 6.26 9.16
C ARG A 247 -16.90 7.35 8.35
N GLN A 248 -17.61 8.42 7.98
CA GLN A 248 -17.08 9.46 7.11
C GLN A 248 -17.51 10.83 7.62
N SER A 249 -16.53 11.63 8.05
CA SER A 249 -16.77 13.02 8.37
C SER A 249 -16.70 13.87 7.12
N ASN A 250 -17.62 14.83 7.02
CA ASN A 250 -17.57 15.89 6.02
C ASN A 250 -16.81 17.13 6.52
N ALA A 251 -16.35 17.13 7.77
CA ALA A 251 -15.52 18.22 8.29
C ALA A 251 -14.17 18.23 7.55
N TYR A 252 -13.56 19.40 7.40
CA TYR A 252 -12.24 19.45 6.78
C TYR A 252 -11.20 18.74 7.65
N ALA A 253 -10.30 18.01 7.00
CA ALA A 253 -9.13 17.44 7.64
C ALA A 253 -8.14 18.57 7.98
N GLY A 254 -7.44 18.45 9.11
CA GLY A 254 -6.29 19.30 9.39
C GLY A 254 -5.15 18.96 8.42
N ARG A 255 -4.29 19.94 8.10
CA ARG A 255 -3.19 19.76 7.14
C ARG A 255 -2.13 18.74 7.59
N CYS A 256 -1.93 18.59 8.90
CA CYS A 256 -0.95 17.68 9.49
C CYS A 256 -1.62 16.43 10.06
N THR A 257 -2.76 16.55 10.74
CA THR A 257 -3.49 15.36 11.22
C THR A 257 -4.11 14.55 10.08
N ASN A 258 -4.41 15.21 8.96
CA ASN A 258 -4.95 14.62 7.73
C ASN A 258 -6.11 13.64 7.96
N THR A 259 -6.93 13.92 8.98
CA THR A 259 -8.03 13.06 9.40
C THR A 259 -9.28 13.91 9.57
N ALA A 260 -10.26 13.76 8.68
CA ALA A 260 -11.52 14.49 8.76
C ALA A 260 -12.24 14.19 10.09
N GLY A 261 -12.68 15.25 10.78
CA GLY A 261 -13.31 15.13 12.10
C GLY A 261 -12.32 15.08 13.27
N TYR A 262 -11.01 15.24 13.04
CA TYR A 262 -9.96 15.25 14.05
C TYR A 262 -8.89 16.29 13.72
N ILE A 263 -8.70 17.26 14.61
CA ILE A 263 -7.79 18.39 14.36
C ILE A 263 -6.97 18.72 15.60
N SER A 264 -5.67 18.90 15.44
CA SER A 264 -4.75 19.16 16.56
C SER A 264 -4.94 20.56 17.14
N ASN A 265 -4.53 20.76 18.40
CA ASN A 265 -4.50 22.10 18.99
C ASN A 265 -3.55 23.05 18.23
N ALA A 266 -2.47 22.52 17.62
CA ALA A 266 -1.58 23.28 16.75
C ALA A 266 -2.32 23.87 15.54
N GLU A 267 -3.08 23.04 14.82
CA GLU A 267 -3.87 23.45 13.66
C GLU A 267 -5.05 24.35 14.05
N ILE A 268 -5.70 24.09 15.19
CA ILE A 268 -6.75 24.99 15.71
C ILE A 268 -6.18 26.38 16.01
N LYS A 269 -4.99 26.46 16.61
CA LYS A 269 -4.31 27.75 16.86
C LYS A 269 -3.98 28.48 15.56
N GLU A 270 -3.54 27.76 14.53
CA GLU A 270 -3.29 28.32 13.20
C GLU A 270 -4.57 28.84 12.54
N ILE A 271 -5.69 28.11 12.63
CA ILE A 271 -6.99 28.58 12.15
C ILE A 271 -7.39 29.86 12.88
N ILE A 272 -7.23 29.90 14.20
CA ILE A 272 -7.53 31.09 15.00
C ILE A 272 -6.65 32.27 14.56
N ALA A 273 -5.35 32.04 14.38
CA ALA A 273 -4.40 33.06 13.94
C ALA A 273 -4.69 33.57 12.52
N SER A 274 -5.25 32.74 11.64
CA SER A 274 -5.63 33.13 10.27
C SER A 274 -6.79 34.15 10.20
N GLY A 275 -7.52 34.36 11.30
CA GLY A 275 -8.66 35.28 11.35
C GLY A 275 -9.95 34.76 10.70
N LYS A 276 -9.96 33.54 10.14
CA LYS A 276 -11.15 32.90 9.51
C LYS A 276 -12.16 32.34 10.53
N ILE A 277 -12.32 33.05 11.63
CA ILE A 277 -13.19 32.67 12.74
C ILE A 277 -14.57 33.31 12.54
N ASN A 278 -15.62 32.48 12.57
CA ASN A 278 -16.99 32.98 12.68
C ASN A 278 -17.37 33.26 14.13
N LYS A 279 -16.97 32.36 15.05
CA LYS A 279 -17.34 32.46 16.47
C LYS A 279 -16.44 31.58 17.33
N GLN A 280 -16.08 32.07 18.51
CA GLN A 280 -15.39 31.30 19.54
C GLN A 280 -16.04 31.54 20.91
N TRP A 281 -16.25 30.47 21.68
CA TRP A 281 -16.80 30.57 23.04
C TRP A 281 -16.47 29.33 23.87
N VAL A 282 -16.70 29.41 25.18
CA VAL A 282 -16.58 28.27 26.09
C VAL A 282 -17.98 27.77 26.45
N ALA A 283 -18.20 26.46 26.34
CA ALA A 283 -19.42 25.82 26.84
C ALA A 283 -19.11 24.41 27.35
N ALA A 284 -19.80 24.00 28.42
CA ALA A 284 -19.62 22.70 29.06
C ALA A 284 -18.13 22.37 29.38
N GLY A 285 -17.36 23.38 29.79
CA GLY A 285 -15.94 23.26 30.09
C GLY A 285 -15.08 22.88 28.88
N SER A 286 -15.52 23.19 27.66
CA SER A 286 -14.80 23.00 26.39
C SER A 286 -14.69 24.31 25.63
N ASP A 287 -13.61 24.51 24.91
CA ASP A 287 -13.50 25.57 23.90
C ASP A 287 -14.25 25.11 22.65
N ILE A 288 -15.06 26.00 22.07
CA ILE A 288 -15.76 25.76 20.82
C ILE A 288 -15.37 26.85 19.83
N LEU A 289 -15.04 26.42 18.61
CA LEU A 289 -14.70 27.29 17.50
C LEU A 289 -15.56 26.93 16.30
N VAL A 290 -16.14 27.96 15.67
CA VAL A 290 -16.75 27.89 14.35
C VAL A 290 -15.91 28.68 13.38
N TYR A 291 -15.54 28.06 12.26
CA TYR A 291 -14.70 28.64 11.21
C TYR A 291 -15.21 28.22 9.83
N ASN A 292 -14.78 28.92 8.78
CA ASN A 292 -15.20 28.68 7.39
C ASN A 292 -16.73 28.49 7.22
N ASN A 293 -17.51 29.27 7.98
CA ASN A 293 -18.97 29.30 8.09
C ASN A 293 -19.67 28.02 8.59
N THR A 294 -19.06 26.85 8.40
CA THR A 294 -19.70 25.53 8.57
C THR A 294 -18.83 24.51 9.28
N GLU A 295 -17.58 24.83 9.58
CA GLU A 295 -16.74 23.96 10.40
C GLU A 295 -16.96 24.29 11.87
N TRP A 296 -17.15 23.27 12.69
CA TRP A 296 -17.33 23.39 14.13
C TRP A 296 -16.35 22.44 14.80
N VAL A 297 -15.63 22.90 15.81
CA VAL A 297 -14.73 22.05 16.60
C VAL A 297 -14.90 22.35 18.08
N ALA A 298 -14.94 21.30 18.89
CA ALA A 298 -14.77 21.39 20.34
C ALA A 298 -13.42 20.80 20.74
N TYR A 299 -12.69 21.51 21.60
CA TYR A 299 -11.33 21.18 22.02
C TYR A 299 -11.04 21.74 23.42
N MET A 300 -9.81 21.56 23.91
CA MET A 300 -9.33 22.20 25.14
C MET A 300 -8.03 22.95 24.88
N ASN A 301 -8.04 24.26 25.09
CA ASN A 301 -6.82 25.06 25.17
C ASN A 301 -6.09 24.83 26.52
N ASN A 302 -4.89 25.42 26.65
CA ASN A 302 -4.07 25.27 27.87
C ASN A 302 -4.73 25.84 29.14
N SER A 303 -5.58 26.87 29.01
CA SER A 303 -6.31 27.43 30.16
C SER A 303 -7.36 26.44 30.67
N ILE A 304 -8.17 25.86 29.78
CA ILE A 304 -9.16 24.85 30.17
C ILE A 304 -8.46 23.65 30.80
N LYS A 305 -7.35 23.16 30.21
CA LYS A 305 -6.56 22.07 30.81
C LYS A 305 -6.10 22.38 32.23
N SER A 306 -5.56 23.58 32.47
CA SER A 306 -5.13 24.00 33.81
C SER A 306 -6.30 24.06 34.81
N ASP A 307 -7.48 24.50 34.38
CA ASP A 307 -8.66 24.51 35.24
C ASP A 307 -9.19 23.09 35.53
N ARG A 308 -9.10 22.18 34.54
CA ARG A 308 -9.38 20.76 34.74
C ARG A 308 -8.42 20.11 35.72
N GLU A 309 -7.13 20.41 35.65
CA GLU A 309 -6.13 19.91 36.62
C GLU A 309 -6.46 20.30 38.06
N LYS A 310 -6.82 21.58 38.30
CA LYS A 310 -7.25 22.05 39.63
C LYS A 310 -8.51 21.33 40.10
N LEU A 311 -9.48 21.14 39.20
CA LEU A 311 -10.72 20.42 39.50
C LEU A 311 -10.42 18.97 39.90
N TYR A 312 -9.62 18.25 39.13
CA TYR A 312 -9.31 16.85 39.39
C TYR A 312 -8.47 16.67 40.65
N ALA A 313 -7.55 17.60 40.93
CA ALA A 313 -6.84 17.66 42.20
C ALA A 313 -7.80 17.82 43.39
N SER A 314 -8.85 18.65 43.26
CA SER A 314 -9.87 18.82 44.32
C SER A 314 -10.68 17.53 44.61
N TYR A 315 -10.73 16.60 43.65
CA TYR A 315 -11.34 15.28 43.81
C TYR A 315 -10.35 14.20 44.26
N ASN A 316 -9.12 14.59 44.62
CA ASN A 316 -8.03 13.66 44.97
C ASN A 316 -7.78 12.62 43.87
N MET A 317 -7.87 13.03 42.60
CA MET A 317 -7.45 12.20 41.46
C MET A 317 -5.93 12.12 41.42
N ALA A 318 -5.39 11.07 40.78
CA ALA A 318 -3.94 10.83 40.73
C ALA A 318 -3.18 11.91 39.92
N GLY A 319 -3.85 12.53 38.95
CA GLY A 319 -3.28 13.54 38.06
C GLY A 319 -4.03 13.61 36.74
N THR A 320 -3.38 14.13 35.70
CA THR A 320 -3.87 14.19 34.32
C THR A 320 -2.96 13.46 33.34
N SER A 321 -3.53 12.99 32.24
CA SER A 321 -2.81 12.48 31.07
C SER A 321 -3.20 13.29 29.84
N ASP A 322 -2.23 13.86 29.12
CA ASP A 322 -2.49 14.64 27.91
C ASP A 322 -2.32 13.81 26.64
N TRP A 323 -3.39 13.61 25.88
CA TRP A 323 -3.38 12.95 24.58
C TRP A 323 -3.51 13.98 23.44
N ALA A 324 -2.47 14.28 22.66
CA ALA A 324 -1.07 13.92 22.89
C ALA A 324 -0.17 15.14 22.74
N VAL A 325 1.01 15.08 23.38
CA VAL A 325 1.96 16.20 23.49
C VAL A 325 2.41 16.76 22.12
N ASP A 326 2.48 15.91 21.10
CA ASP A 326 2.82 16.27 19.71
C ASP A 326 1.74 17.11 19.00
N LEU A 327 0.53 17.19 19.55
CA LEU A 327 -0.59 17.92 18.94
C LEU A 327 -0.72 19.35 19.47
N LEU A 328 0.10 19.76 20.45
CA LEU A 328 -0.05 21.03 21.18
C LEU A 328 0.31 22.26 20.35
N GLU A 329 1.40 22.18 19.58
CA GLU A 329 1.96 23.27 18.80
C GLU A 329 2.86 22.74 17.69
N PHE A 330 2.99 23.52 16.61
CA PHE A 330 3.96 23.21 15.57
C PHE A 330 5.39 23.38 16.14
N ARG A 331 6.27 22.46 15.78
CA ARG A 331 7.69 22.45 16.14
C ARG A 331 8.47 22.28 14.86
N ASP A 332 9.41 23.17 14.57
CA ASP A 332 10.37 22.99 13.48
C ASP A 332 11.26 21.78 13.83
N GLY A 333 11.45 20.79 12.95
CA GLY A 333 12.34 19.65 13.21
C GLY A 333 13.75 19.85 12.66
N SER A 334 14.14 21.12 12.43
CA SER A 334 15.49 21.49 12.03
C SER A 334 16.47 21.81 13.17
N ASP A 335 16.14 21.56 14.44
CA ASP A 335 17.02 21.87 15.59
C ASP A 335 18.23 20.91 15.72
N LEU A 336 19.12 20.97 14.73
CA LEU A 336 20.56 20.91 14.94
C LEU A 336 21.01 22.26 15.52
N ASP A 337 21.13 22.31 16.84
CA ASP A 337 22.05 23.17 17.59
C ASP A 337 21.92 24.70 17.43
N ALA A 338 21.17 25.36 18.34
CA ALA A 338 21.36 26.78 18.62
C ALA A 338 20.91 27.15 20.05
N GLY A 339 21.82 27.01 21.01
CA GLY A 339 21.67 27.68 22.29
C GLY A 339 21.74 29.21 22.12
N ALA A 340 20.60 29.89 22.17
CA ALA A 340 20.46 31.32 22.54
C ALA A 340 19.00 31.79 22.42
N ALA A 341 18.09 31.29 23.25
CA ALA A 341 16.83 32.01 23.52
C ALA A 341 17.12 33.07 24.59
N ALA A 342 17.88 34.10 24.21
CA ALA A 342 17.97 35.33 24.96
C ALA A 342 16.91 36.29 24.40
N ASP A 343 15.97 36.65 25.27
CA ASP A 343 15.30 37.95 25.34
C ASP A 343 14.51 38.41 24.11
N PHE A 344 13.17 38.25 24.12
CA PHE A 344 12.30 39.24 23.47
C PHE A 344 11.02 39.51 24.27
N PRO A 345 10.60 40.80 24.39
CA PRO A 345 9.48 41.22 25.23
C PRO A 345 8.14 41.08 24.50
N LEU A 346 7.10 40.83 25.31
CA LEU A 346 5.70 40.91 24.93
C LEU A 346 5.35 42.37 24.61
N ASP A 347 5.03 42.65 23.35
CA ASP A 347 4.02 43.63 22.88
C ASP A 347 4.21 43.86 21.37
N TYR A 348 3.49 43.10 20.53
CA TYR A 348 3.30 43.45 19.13
C TYR A 348 1.88 43.06 18.70
N GLU A 349 1.06 44.06 18.40
CA GLU A 349 -0.20 43.91 17.69
C GLU A 349 0.10 43.47 16.24
N TYR A 350 -0.54 42.39 15.78
CA TYR A 350 -0.40 41.92 14.40
C TYR A 350 -1.29 42.77 13.47
N GLU A 351 -0.66 43.59 12.63
CA GLU A 351 -1.19 43.84 11.30
C GLU A 351 -1.05 42.53 10.49
N ILE A 352 -2.17 42.03 9.95
CA ILE A 352 -2.17 40.85 9.09
C ILE A 352 -1.62 41.26 7.72
N ASP A 353 -0.41 40.80 7.42
CA ASP A 353 0.16 40.88 6.07
C ASP A 353 -0.50 39.79 5.20
N THR A 354 -1.26 40.21 4.20
CA THR A 354 -1.88 39.30 3.21
C THR A 354 -0.88 38.61 2.29
N ASN A 355 0.42 38.90 2.41
CA ASN A 355 1.52 38.24 1.69
C ASN A 355 2.25 37.17 2.53
N PHE A 356 1.64 36.65 3.60
CA PHE A 356 2.28 35.71 4.53
C PHE A 356 2.82 34.43 3.86
N PHE A 357 2.19 33.96 2.78
CA PHE A 357 2.71 32.86 1.97
C PHE A 357 3.34 33.38 0.69
N SER A 358 4.57 32.94 0.39
CA SER A 358 5.22 33.24 -0.89
C SER A 358 4.40 32.67 -2.05
N GLN A 359 4.28 33.40 -3.15
CA GLN A 359 3.62 32.88 -4.35
C GLN A 359 4.33 31.61 -4.85
N CYS A 360 3.54 30.62 -5.29
CA CYS A 360 4.05 29.36 -5.79
C CYS A 360 4.49 29.46 -7.26
N ASP A 361 5.46 30.35 -7.53
CA ASP A 361 5.86 30.75 -8.89
C ASP A 361 6.96 29.88 -9.52
N ALA A 362 7.61 29.01 -8.73
CA ALA A 362 8.57 28.06 -9.28
C ALA A 362 7.87 27.06 -10.22
N SER A 363 8.60 26.60 -11.24
CA SER A 363 8.17 25.52 -12.12
C SER A 363 9.12 24.35 -11.98
N TYR A 364 8.55 23.15 -11.94
CA TYR A 364 9.27 21.89 -11.91
C TYR A 364 8.75 21.02 -13.04
N ASP A 365 9.67 20.48 -13.84
CA ASP A 365 9.31 19.77 -15.07
C ASP A 365 9.28 18.24 -14.90
N SER A 366 9.66 17.74 -13.71
CA SER A 366 9.72 16.30 -13.42
C SER A 366 9.70 16.03 -11.91
N LEU A 367 9.40 14.78 -11.54
CA LEU A 367 9.48 14.31 -10.16
C LEU A 367 10.92 14.39 -9.62
N ASP A 368 11.93 14.11 -10.44
CA ASP A 368 13.36 14.25 -10.08
C ASP A 368 13.71 15.71 -9.72
N ALA A 369 13.12 16.67 -10.45
CA ALA A 369 13.30 18.10 -10.18
C ALA A 369 12.66 18.50 -8.84
N LEU A 370 11.51 17.92 -8.49
CA LEU A 370 10.89 18.10 -7.17
C LEU A 370 11.73 17.45 -6.07
N GLU A 371 12.11 16.19 -6.21
CA GLU A 371 12.89 15.44 -5.22
C GLU A 371 14.22 16.12 -4.89
N SER A 372 14.94 16.59 -5.90
CA SER A 372 16.24 17.27 -5.73
C SER A 372 16.14 18.64 -5.06
N ARG A 373 14.93 19.22 -5.00
CA ARG A 373 14.66 20.56 -4.44
C ARG A 373 13.66 20.53 -3.30
N LYS A 374 13.24 19.35 -2.84
CA LYS A 374 12.16 19.18 -1.86
C LYS A 374 12.39 19.96 -0.57
N ASP A 375 13.64 20.03 -0.09
CA ASP A 375 14.00 20.77 1.12
C ASP A 375 14.07 22.31 0.91
N LYS A 376 13.79 22.80 -0.30
CA LYS A 376 13.78 24.23 -0.67
C LYS A 376 12.41 24.70 -1.17
N ILE A 377 11.43 23.81 -1.23
CA ILE A 377 10.07 24.11 -1.66
C ILE A 377 9.27 24.52 -0.41
N PRO A 378 8.60 25.68 -0.38
CA PRO A 378 7.69 26.02 0.71
C PRO A 378 6.60 24.94 0.83
N ASP A 379 6.29 24.52 2.06
CA ASP A 379 5.36 23.41 2.32
C ASP A 379 3.99 23.62 1.65
N HIS A 380 3.48 24.85 1.70
CA HIS A 380 2.20 25.20 1.08
C HIS A 380 2.21 25.10 -0.45
N CYS A 381 3.39 25.15 -1.09
CA CYS A 381 3.54 25.00 -2.53
C CYS A 381 3.83 23.57 -2.98
N MET A 382 4.20 22.66 -2.08
CA MET A 382 4.63 21.30 -2.46
C MET A 382 3.55 20.56 -3.25
N ASN A 383 2.34 20.47 -2.71
CA ASN A 383 1.24 19.75 -3.37
C ASN A 383 0.80 20.43 -4.68
N ILE A 384 0.89 21.76 -4.75
CA ILE A 384 0.65 22.52 -5.99
C ILE A 384 1.69 22.13 -7.06
N TYR A 385 2.98 22.09 -6.69
CA TYR A 385 4.04 21.72 -7.63
C TYR A 385 4.00 20.25 -8.04
N ILE A 386 3.61 19.35 -7.13
CA ILE A 386 3.37 17.95 -7.47
C ILE A 386 2.24 17.84 -8.49
N ALA A 387 1.10 18.52 -8.26
CA ALA A 387 -0.02 18.50 -9.21
C ALA A 387 0.38 19.09 -10.58
N LYS A 388 1.19 20.15 -10.60
CA LYS A 388 1.78 20.72 -11.85
C LYS A 388 2.66 19.71 -12.58
N VAL A 389 3.49 18.95 -11.86
CA VAL A 389 4.30 17.87 -12.43
C VAL A 389 3.44 16.74 -12.98
N GLU A 390 2.37 16.33 -12.29
CA GLU A 390 1.45 15.30 -12.79
C GLU A 390 0.73 15.75 -14.06
N ALA A 391 0.24 16.99 -14.09
CA ALA A 391 -0.36 17.58 -15.29
C ALA A 391 0.65 17.63 -16.44
N LYS A 392 1.91 17.96 -16.16
CA LYS A 392 2.98 17.95 -17.16
C LYS A 392 3.29 16.54 -17.67
N ILE A 393 3.40 15.54 -16.80
CA ILE A 393 3.60 14.14 -17.19
C ILE A 393 2.50 13.70 -18.16
N MET A 394 1.25 14.04 -17.85
CA MET A 394 0.11 13.73 -18.70
C MET A 394 0.18 14.49 -20.04
N SER A 395 0.53 15.79 -20.01
CA SER A 395 0.68 16.62 -21.20
C SER A 395 1.80 16.13 -22.13
N ASP A 396 2.98 15.83 -21.59
CA ASP A 396 4.13 15.35 -22.35
C ASP A 396 3.84 13.98 -22.98
N ALA A 397 3.14 13.10 -22.24
CA ALA A 397 2.72 11.81 -22.77
C ALA A 397 1.72 11.97 -23.92
N LEU A 398 0.70 12.82 -23.79
CA LEU A 398 -0.26 13.06 -24.88
C LEU A 398 0.39 13.70 -26.10
N SER A 399 1.36 14.60 -25.91
CA SER A 399 2.14 15.16 -27.03
C SER A 399 3.00 14.10 -27.71
N GLN A 400 3.66 13.23 -26.94
CA GLN A 400 4.46 12.14 -27.49
C GLN A 400 3.59 11.12 -28.24
N TYR A 401 2.36 10.90 -27.79
CA TYR A 401 1.38 10.08 -28.51
C TYR A 401 1.09 10.67 -29.90
N ASP A 402 0.79 11.97 -29.97
CA ASP A 402 0.54 12.68 -31.23
C ASP A 402 1.75 12.54 -32.17
N ASP A 403 2.97 12.81 -31.67
CA ASP A 403 4.21 12.68 -32.44
C ASP A 403 4.43 11.27 -33.00
N LEU A 404 4.16 10.23 -32.20
CA LEU A 404 4.31 8.84 -32.63
C LEU A 404 3.29 8.49 -33.71
N VAL A 405 2.02 8.86 -33.52
CA VAL A 405 0.94 8.61 -34.48
C VAL A 405 1.24 9.32 -35.81
N ASP A 406 1.64 10.59 -35.76
CA ASP A 406 1.99 11.39 -36.94
C ASP A 406 3.23 10.86 -37.66
N ASP A 407 4.20 10.29 -36.93
CA ASP A 407 5.39 9.63 -37.47
C ASP A 407 5.13 8.17 -37.92
N GLY A 408 3.86 7.84 -38.22
CA GLY A 408 3.49 6.57 -38.84
C GLY A 408 3.64 5.36 -37.91
N TYR A 409 3.25 5.51 -36.63
CA TYR A 409 3.33 4.44 -35.64
C TYR A 409 2.70 3.12 -36.12
N ASP A 410 1.58 3.14 -36.83
CA ASP A 410 0.91 1.90 -37.30
C ASP A 410 1.82 1.06 -38.20
N ASP A 411 2.58 1.70 -39.10
CA ASP A 411 3.54 1.01 -39.96
C ASP A 411 4.73 0.44 -39.17
N LYS A 412 5.16 1.17 -38.14
CA LYS A 412 6.21 0.72 -37.22
C LYS A 412 5.73 -0.46 -36.39
N PHE A 413 4.53 -0.40 -35.82
CA PHE A 413 3.91 -1.50 -35.10
C PHE A 413 3.71 -2.73 -35.98
N ASN A 414 3.22 -2.57 -37.22
CA ASN A 414 3.09 -3.67 -38.17
C ASN A 414 4.44 -4.36 -38.45
N THR A 415 5.51 -3.58 -38.60
CA THR A 415 6.87 -4.11 -38.77
C THR A 415 7.30 -4.90 -37.54
N PHE A 416 7.12 -4.31 -36.35
CA PHE A 416 7.44 -4.94 -35.08
C PHE A 416 6.65 -6.24 -34.87
N GLN A 417 5.34 -6.22 -35.09
CA GLN A 417 4.45 -7.38 -34.97
C GLN A 417 4.85 -8.50 -35.94
N ALA A 418 5.15 -8.17 -37.20
CA ALA A 418 5.58 -9.16 -38.18
C ALA A 418 6.89 -9.83 -37.75
N TYR A 419 7.84 -9.03 -37.26
CA TYR A 419 9.11 -9.53 -36.77
C TYR A 419 8.96 -10.43 -35.54
N VAL A 420 8.15 -10.01 -34.55
CA VAL A 420 7.83 -10.83 -33.36
C VAL A 420 7.28 -12.20 -33.79
N LYS A 421 6.29 -12.22 -34.68
CA LYS A 421 5.70 -13.48 -35.18
C LYS A 421 6.72 -14.38 -35.86
N GLN A 422 7.69 -13.81 -36.57
CA GLN A 422 8.74 -14.55 -37.24
C GLN A 422 9.74 -15.17 -36.25
N GLN A 423 10.02 -14.53 -35.11
CA GLN A 423 11.02 -15.00 -34.15
C GLN A 423 10.50 -16.11 -33.23
N ILE A 424 9.19 -16.20 -32.97
CA ILE A 424 8.64 -17.15 -31.99
C ILE A 424 9.10 -18.60 -32.24
N PRO A 425 9.04 -19.17 -33.46
CA PRO A 425 9.55 -20.51 -33.72
C PRO A 425 11.03 -20.69 -33.35
N ASP A 426 11.86 -19.71 -33.71
CA ASP A 426 13.31 -19.75 -33.45
C ASP A 426 13.62 -19.61 -31.96
N GLN A 427 12.87 -18.79 -31.23
CA GLN A 427 13.00 -18.62 -29.79
C GLN A 427 12.59 -19.89 -29.03
N ILE A 428 11.50 -20.54 -29.44
CA ILE A 428 11.08 -21.83 -28.88
C ILE A 428 12.18 -22.87 -29.11
N ASN A 429 12.72 -22.96 -30.33
CA ASN A 429 13.79 -23.90 -30.65
C ASN A 429 15.10 -23.59 -29.91
N ALA A 430 15.47 -22.31 -29.80
CA ALA A 430 16.64 -21.88 -29.03
C ALA A 430 16.49 -22.22 -27.55
N PHE A 431 15.30 -22.02 -26.95
CA PHE A 431 15.03 -22.42 -25.58
C PHE A 431 15.13 -23.94 -25.42
N MET A 432 14.52 -24.71 -26.31
CA MET A 432 14.55 -26.17 -26.23
C MET A 432 15.95 -26.74 -26.50
N GLY A 433 16.77 -26.06 -27.29
CA GLY A 433 18.17 -26.41 -27.58
C GLY A 433 19.22 -25.75 -26.68
N ASN A 434 18.83 -25.07 -25.59
CA ASN A 434 19.80 -24.42 -24.69
C ASN A 434 20.41 -25.36 -23.63
N GLY A 435 20.08 -26.65 -23.68
CA GLY A 435 20.50 -27.66 -22.72
C GLY A 435 19.66 -27.75 -21.44
N LYS A 436 18.67 -26.88 -21.24
CA LYS A 436 17.79 -26.85 -20.05
C LYS A 436 16.43 -27.51 -20.27
N ALA A 437 16.11 -28.00 -21.47
CA ALA A 437 14.81 -28.63 -21.74
C ALA A 437 14.49 -29.78 -20.77
N GLY A 438 15.50 -30.52 -20.30
CA GLY A 438 15.35 -31.59 -19.31
C GLY A 438 14.87 -31.14 -17.92
N ASP A 439 14.96 -29.85 -17.58
CA ASP A 439 14.43 -29.31 -16.32
C ASP A 439 12.89 -29.20 -16.34
N TYR A 440 12.30 -29.20 -17.53
CA TYR A 440 10.87 -29.00 -17.75
C TYR A 440 10.17 -30.19 -18.42
N PHE A 441 10.90 -30.93 -19.26
CA PHE A 441 10.41 -32.03 -20.06
C PHE A 441 11.10 -33.35 -19.71
N LYS A 442 10.32 -34.42 -19.74
CA LYS A 442 10.83 -35.79 -19.86
C LYS A 442 10.83 -36.19 -21.33
N CYS A 443 11.96 -36.65 -21.83
CA CYS A 443 12.13 -37.07 -23.23
C CYS A 443 12.29 -38.58 -23.36
N GLU A 444 11.52 -39.19 -24.27
CA GLU A 444 11.50 -40.64 -24.46
C GLU A 444 11.62 -41.01 -25.94
N GLU A 445 12.52 -41.95 -26.26
CA GLU A 445 12.71 -42.49 -27.61
C GLU A 445 12.07 -43.88 -27.71
N THR A 446 11.29 -44.13 -28.78
CA THR A 446 10.80 -45.48 -29.09
C THR A 446 11.60 -46.06 -30.25
N GLY A 447 12.44 -47.04 -29.95
CA GLY A 447 13.39 -47.57 -30.93
C GLY A 447 13.71 -49.05 -30.71
N GLU A 448 14.55 -49.59 -31.60
CA GLU A 448 15.11 -50.92 -31.43
C GLU A 448 16.30 -50.87 -30.46
N ARG A 449 16.27 -51.70 -29.42
CA ARG A 449 17.41 -51.91 -28.51
C ARG A 449 17.54 -53.39 -28.21
N ASN A 450 18.74 -53.82 -27.81
CA ASN A 450 18.96 -55.21 -27.46
C ASN A 450 18.22 -55.52 -26.15
N CYS A 451 16.97 -55.95 -26.23
CA CYS A 451 16.23 -56.38 -25.05
C CYS A 451 16.81 -57.71 -24.53
N CYS A 452 16.83 -57.91 -23.22
CA CYS A 452 17.33 -59.15 -22.62
C CYS A 452 16.62 -60.43 -23.10
N GLY A 453 15.37 -60.34 -23.58
CA GLY A 453 14.67 -61.47 -24.21
C GLY A 453 15.27 -61.94 -25.54
N SER A 454 16.10 -61.10 -26.17
CA SER A 454 16.75 -61.32 -27.47
C SER A 454 18.26 -61.64 -27.33
N CYS A 455 18.87 -61.29 -26.18
CA CYS A 455 20.30 -61.50 -25.90
C CYS A 455 20.57 -62.99 -25.56
N ARG A 456 21.32 -63.70 -26.41
CA ARG A 456 21.61 -65.14 -26.23
C ARG A 456 22.58 -65.44 -25.06
N TYR A 457 23.31 -64.43 -24.58
CA TYR A 457 24.27 -64.54 -23.47
C TYR A 457 24.36 -63.20 -22.70
N PHE A 458 24.07 -63.26 -21.39
CA PHE A 458 24.42 -62.33 -20.30
C PHE A 458 24.00 -60.85 -20.41
N CYS A 459 22.88 -60.50 -19.75
CA CYS A 459 22.59 -59.14 -19.29
C CYS A 459 23.14 -58.81 -17.89
N ASP A 460 23.78 -59.80 -17.23
CA ASP A 460 24.26 -59.68 -15.84
C ASP A 460 25.75 -59.30 -15.75
N ASP A 461 26.38 -58.94 -16.87
CA ASP A 461 27.78 -58.49 -16.91
C ASP A 461 27.83 -56.97 -17.11
N ASP A 462 28.32 -56.24 -16.10
CA ASP A 462 28.49 -54.78 -16.07
C ASP A 462 29.35 -54.24 -17.24
N SER A 463 30.00 -55.11 -18.00
CA SER A 463 30.76 -54.75 -19.20
C SER A 463 29.94 -54.62 -20.49
N ASN A 464 28.67 -55.08 -20.52
CA ASN A 464 27.82 -55.04 -21.72
C ASN A 464 26.73 -53.96 -21.59
N LYS A 465 27.10 -52.71 -21.83
CA LYS A 465 26.24 -51.51 -21.69
C LYS A 465 25.08 -51.44 -22.70
N ASP A 466 25.00 -52.38 -23.64
CA ASP A 466 24.09 -52.31 -24.79
C ASP A 466 22.83 -53.18 -24.67
N CYS A 467 22.62 -53.94 -23.57
CA CYS A 467 21.44 -54.80 -23.39
C CYS A 467 20.50 -54.27 -22.27
N ASP A 468 19.22 -54.09 -22.59
CA ASP A 468 18.19 -53.45 -21.74
C ASP A 468 17.27 -54.50 -21.08
N ASN A 469 17.16 -54.45 -19.75
CA ASN A 469 16.35 -55.37 -18.92
C ASN A 469 15.03 -54.76 -18.41
N SER A 470 14.67 -53.56 -18.86
CA SER A 470 13.42 -52.89 -18.51
C SER A 470 12.21 -53.68 -19.00
N LYS A 471 11.10 -53.55 -18.28
CA LYS A 471 9.84 -54.25 -18.62
C LYS A 471 9.24 -53.79 -19.95
N ASP A 472 9.66 -52.61 -20.42
CA ASP A 472 9.14 -51.94 -21.60
C ASP A 472 9.88 -52.36 -22.89
N CYS A 473 11.05 -53.01 -22.78
CA CYS A 473 11.77 -53.60 -23.90
C CYS A 473 11.27 -55.02 -24.24
N LYS A 474 10.53 -55.18 -25.33
CA LYS A 474 9.97 -56.47 -25.81
C LYS A 474 10.26 -56.69 -27.28
N ASN A 475 10.71 -57.91 -27.64
CA ASN A 475 11.03 -58.31 -29.01
C ASN A 475 12.01 -57.36 -29.73
N GLY A 476 12.97 -56.79 -29.00
CA GLY A 476 13.94 -55.85 -29.56
C GLY A 476 13.46 -54.40 -29.69
N ARG A 477 12.24 -54.05 -29.25
CA ARG A 477 11.73 -52.66 -29.23
C ARG A 477 11.31 -52.24 -27.83
N GLY A 478 11.53 -50.98 -27.48
CA GLY A 478 11.07 -50.40 -26.22
C GLY A 478 11.01 -48.88 -26.27
N THR A 479 10.46 -48.27 -25.23
CA THR A 479 10.47 -46.83 -25.01
C THR A 479 11.45 -46.53 -23.90
N PHE A 480 12.43 -45.66 -24.18
CA PHE A 480 13.55 -45.41 -23.28
C PHE A 480 13.63 -43.93 -22.97
N GLN A 481 13.80 -43.60 -21.69
CA GLN A 481 14.08 -42.22 -21.32
C GLN A 481 15.48 -41.83 -21.80
N ILE A 482 15.54 -40.75 -22.56
CA ILE A 482 16.77 -40.18 -23.08
C ILE A 482 16.99 -38.79 -22.49
N THR A 483 18.21 -38.29 -22.60
CA THR A 483 18.46 -36.86 -22.40
C THR A 483 17.71 -36.10 -23.49
N CYS A 484 16.96 -35.08 -23.13
CA CYS A 484 16.30 -34.24 -24.12
C CYS A 484 17.33 -33.67 -25.09
N PRO A 485 17.04 -33.63 -26.40
CA PRO A 485 17.93 -33.03 -27.40
C PRO A 485 18.41 -31.64 -26.95
N THR A 486 19.72 -31.40 -27.01
CA THR A 486 20.37 -30.20 -26.46
C THR A 486 21.14 -29.38 -27.50
N GLU A 487 21.18 -29.82 -28.76
CA GLU A 487 21.90 -29.15 -29.83
C GLU A 487 20.90 -28.74 -30.91
N PHE A 488 20.72 -27.44 -31.10
CA PHE A 488 19.93 -26.86 -32.18
C PHE A 488 20.84 -26.03 -33.08
N GLU A 489 20.86 -26.34 -34.38
CA GLU A 489 21.44 -25.47 -35.40
C GLU A 489 20.36 -24.87 -36.32
N TYR A 490 20.57 -23.61 -36.71
CA TYR A 490 19.63 -22.85 -37.53
C TYR A 490 19.45 -23.46 -38.94
N GLY A 491 18.22 -23.89 -39.26
CA GLY A 491 17.81 -24.36 -40.60
C GLY A 491 16.68 -23.54 -41.23
N GLU A 492 15.98 -24.12 -42.23
CA GLU A 492 14.72 -23.53 -42.72
C GLU A 492 13.72 -23.39 -41.55
N VAL A 493 13.07 -22.23 -41.45
CA VAL A 493 12.21 -21.83 -40.32
C VAL A 493 11.24 -22.94 -39.96
N GLY A 494 11.26 -23.38 -38.69
CA GLY A 494 10.32 -24.36 -38.14
C GLY A 494 10.83 -25.80 -38.01
N ASN A 495 12.08 -26.07 -38.41
CA ASN A 495 12.66 -27.42 -38.38
C ASN A 495 13.93 -27.51 -37.54
N TRP A 496 14.19 -28.67 -36.93
CA TRP A 496 15.46 -28.94 -36.24
C TRP A 496 16.51 -29.44 -37.23
N LEU A 497 17.74 -28.90 -37.14
CA LEU A 497 18.90 -29.48 -37.80
C LEU A 497 19.78 -30.16 -36.76
N SER A 498 20.20 -31.38 -37.07
CA SER A 498 21.15 -32.14 -36.26
C SER A 498 22.41 -32.44 -37.10
N GLU A 499 23.58 -32.32 -36.47
CA GLU A 499 24.86 -32.70 -37.09
C GLU A 499 24.97 -34.23 -37.23
N ASP A 500 24.46 -34.97 -36.24
CA ASP A 500 24.31 -36.43 -36.19
C ASP A 500 22.83 -36.85 -36.35
N ALA A 501 22.52 -38.15 -36.41
CA ALA A 501 21.12 -38.61 -36.44
C ALA A 501 20.39 -38.29 -35.11
N ALA A 502 19.40 -37.40 -35.15
CA ALA A 502 18.58 -37.06 -33.99
C ALA A 502 17.59 -38.19 -33.65
N PRO A 503 17.41 -38.56 -32.36
CA PRO A 503 16.52 -39.64 -31.97
C PRO A 503 15.05 -39.28 -32.18
N ASN A 504 14.24 -40.26 -32.56
CA ASN A 504 12.78 -40.15 -32.61
C ASN A 504 12.22 -39.93 -31.19
N THR A 505 11.89 -38.70 -30.80
CA THR A 505 11.73 -38.30 -29.39
C THR A 505 10.31 -37.80 -29.08
N THR A 506 9.68 -38.32 -28.04
CA THR A 506 8.45 -37.78 -27.47
C THR A 506 8.77 -36.94 -26.24
N PHE A 507 8.31 -35.69 -26.23
CA PHE A 507 8.48 -34.76 -25.12
C PHE A 507 7.25 -34.82 -24.20
N THR A 508 7.44 -34.96 -22.90
CA THR A 508 6.36 -34.91 -21.90
C THR A 508 6.63 -33.76 -20.94
N LEU A 509 5.78 -32.73 -20.97
CA LEU A 509 5.89 -31.59 -20.06
C LEU A 509 5.59 -32.02 -18.62
N GLN A 510 6.52 -31.79 -17.70
CA GLN A 510 6.40 -32.18 -16.29
C GLN A 510 6.33 -30.98 -15.34
N ASN A 511 6.95 -29.87 -15.71
CA ASN A 511 6.91 -28.61 -14.97
C ASN A 511 6.33 -27.49 -15.85
N GLU A 512 5.01 -27.49 -15.98
CA GLU A 512 4.28 -26.57 -16.88
C GLU A 512 4.50 -25.09 -16.51
N ASP A 513 4.27 -24.73 -15.24
CA ASP A 513 4.42 -23.34 -14.78
C ASP A 513 5.88 -22.87 -14.89
N GLY A 514 6.83 -23.75 -14.56
CA GLY A 514 8.26 -23.45 -14.69
C GLY A 514 8.68 -23.24 -16.15
N PHE A 515 8.16 -24.03 -17.08
CA PHE A 515 8.45 -23.90 -18.52
C PHE A 515 7.96 -22.57 -19.06
N TYR A 516 6.67 -22.26 -18.86
CA TYR A 516 6.09 -21.03 -19.38
C TYR A 516 6.71 -19.79 -18.74
N LYS A 517 7.03 -19.85 -17.43
CA LYS A 517 7.77 -18.78 -16.78
C LYS A 517 9.17 -18.61 -17.39
N ALA A 518 9.90 -19.71 -17.58
CA ALA A 518 11.27 -19.64 -18.07
C ALA A 518 11.36 -19.18 -19.52
N ILE A 519 10.50 -19.66 -20.43
CA ILE A 519 10.50 -19.22 -21.82
C ILE A 519 9.98 -17.78 -21.98
N TYR A 520 9.10 -17.32 -21.07
CA TYR A 520 8.71 -15.92 -21.01
C TYR A 520 9.85 -15.03 -20.49
N ASP A 521 10.50 -15.41 -19.38
CA ASP A 521 11.62 -14.65 -18.81
C ASP A 521 12.81 -14.61 -19.77
N ASP A 522 13.13 -15.75 -20.38
CA ASP A 522 14.28 -15.89 -21.24
C ASP A 522 14.01 -15.29 -22.62
N TYR A 523 12.79 -15.42 -23.19
CA TYR A 523 12.50 -15.10 -24.60
C TYR A 523 11.25 -14.23 -24.87
N GLY A 524 10.45 -13.89 -23.86
CA GLY A 524 9.22 -13.11 -24.02
C GLY A 524 8.09 -13.85 -24.73
N VAL A 525 8.16 -15.18 -24.84
CA VAL A 525 7.14 -15.99 -25.52
C VAL A 525 5.99 -16.31 -24.55
N GLU A 526 4.79 -15.83 -24.87
CA GLU A 526 3.59 -16.07 -24.06
C GLU A 526 3.10 -17.52 -24.15
N LYS A 527 2.45 -17.97 -23.08
CA LYS A 527 1.83 -19.31 -23.02
C LYS A 527 0.89 -19.57 -24.20
N ASP A 528 0.03 -18.62 -24.52
CA ASP A 528 -0.97 -18.75 -25.60
C ASP A 528 -0.35 -18.70 -27.01
N TRP A 529 0.94 -18.35 -27.12
CA TRP A 529 1.69 -18.41 -28.38
C TRP A 529 2.34 -19.77 -28.61
N ILE A 530 2.21 -20.72 -27.68
CA ILE A 530 2.79 -22.05 -27.76
C ILE A 530 1.66 -23.07 -27.92
N LYS A 531 1.75 -23.89 -28.97
CA LYS A 531 0.97 -25.13 -29.14
C LYS A 531 1.91 -26.32 -29.10
N PHE A 532 1.40 -27.50 -28.73
CA PHE A 532 2.20 -28.73 -28.80
C PHE A 532 1.83 -29.54 -30.03
N GLY A 533 2.85 -29.95 -30.78
CA GLY A 533 2.69 -30.65 -32.06
C GLY A 533 3.84 -31.60 -32.37
N SER A 534 3.88 -32.07 -33.60
CA SER A 534 4.99 -32.88 -34.11
C SER A 534 5.85 -32.03 -35.04
N THR A 535 7.18 -32.08 -34.90
CA THR A 535 8.13 -31.42 -35.80
C THR A 535 9.10 -32.42 -36.41
N HIS A 536 9.52 -32.17 -37.66
CA HIS A 536 10.47 -33.00 -38.38
C HIS A 536 11.91 -32.57 -38.05
N VAL A 537 12.81 -33.54 -38.00
CA VAL A 537 14.22 -33.30 -37.70
C VAL A 537 15.07 -33.73 -38.89
N TYR A 538 15.83 -32.79 -39.44
CA TYR A 538 16.65 -33.01 -40.63
C TYR A 538 18.13 -33.14 -40.30
N LEU A 539 18.82 -33.96 -41.09
CA LEU A 539 20.27 -34.03 -41.09
C LEU A 539 20.89 -32.87 -41.88
N LYS A 540 21.83 -32.15 -41.26
CA LYS A 540 22.55 -31.00 -41.85
C LYS A 540 23.21 -31.27 -43.20
N ASN A 541 23.85 -32.43 -43.37
CA ASN A 541 24.58 -32.78 -44.60
C ASN A 541 23.89 -33.83 -45.48
N GLY A 542 22.65 -34.20 -45.14
CA GLY A 542 21.75 -35.07 -45.91
C GLY A 542 22.32 -36.42 -46.38
N CYS A 543 21.50 -37.13 -47.16
CA CYS A 543 21.85 -38.42 -47.77
C CYS A 543 22.59 -38.29 -49.11
N GLN A 544 23.05 -37.09 -49.45
CA GLN A 544 23.62 -36.74 -50.76
C GLN A 544 24.94 -37.45 -51.08
N TYR A 545 25.62 -37.99 -50.07
CA TYR A 545 26.84 -38.78 -50.21
C TYR A 545 26.63 -40.28 -49.95
N SER A 546 25.38 -40.73 -49.76
CA SER A 546 25.04 -42.14 -49.54
C SER A 546 25.00 -42.92 -50.85
N ASP A 547 25.53 -44.15 -50.82
CA ASP A 547 25.41 -45.11 -51.94
C ASP A 547 23.93 -45.54 -52.16
N ASP A 548 23.10 -45.48 -51.10
CA ASP A 548 21.64 -45.66 -51.16
C ASP A 548 20.95 -44.45 -50.50
N ILE A 549 20.53 -43.52 -51.33
CA ILE A 549 19.88 -42.27 -50.92
C ILE A 549 18.51 -42.55 -50.27
N ASN A 550 17.77 -43.57 -50.75
CA ASN A 550 16.43 -43.86 -50.26
C ASN A 550 16.48 -44.52 -48.88
N GLN A 551 17.40 -45.46 -48.67
CA GLN A 551 17.59 -46.08 -47.36
C GLN A 551 18.07 -45.04 -46.34
N CYS A 552 19.06 -44.21 -46.71
CA CYS A 552 19.50 -43.14 -45.82
C CYS A 552 18.37 -42.14 -45.50
N ALA A 553 17.53 -41.78 -46.47
CA ALA A 553 16.42 -40.88 -46.23
C ALA A 553 15.38 -41.50 -45.28
N TRP A 554 15.16 -42.82 -45.38
CA TRP A 554 14.28 -43.57 -44.48
C TRP A 554 14.88 -43.68 -43.06
N ASP A 555 16.17 -43.95 -42.94
CA ASP A 555 16.89 -44.04 -41.66
C ASP A 555 16.96 -42.68 -40.92
N ASN A 556 16.73 -41.57 -41.64
CA ASN A 556 16.80 -40.20 -41.12
C ASN A 556 15.47 -39.45 -41.16
N ASP A 557 14.35 -40.17 -41.32
CA ASP A 557 13.00 -39.61 -41.18
C ASP A 557 12.61 -39.54 -39.69
N ASN A 558 13.28 -38.64 -38.96
CA ASN A 558 13.15 -38.50 -37.52
C ASN A 558 12.17 -37.38 -37.13
N TRP A 559 11.43 -37.62 -36.05
CA TRP A 559 10.35 -36.76 -35.58
C TRP A 559 10.47 -36.50 -34.09
N TYR A 560 10.13 -35.27 -33.70
CA TYR A 560 9.82 -34.93 -32.32
C TYR A 560 8.32 -34.81 -32.14
N TRP A 561 7.76 -35.55 -31.17
CA TRP A 561 6.34 -35.54 -30.83
C TRP A 561 6.06 -34.78 -29.54
N ASN A 562 4.91 -34.10 -29.49
CA ASN A 562 4.50 -33.25 -28.39
C ASN A 562 5.55 -32.17 -28.05
N TYR A 563 6.15 -31.62 -29.10
CA TYR A 563 7.16 -30.58 -29.07
C TYR A 563 6.48 -29.20 -29.09
N PRO A 564 6.94 -28.21 -28.29
CA PRO A 564 6.38 -26.86 -28.31
C PRO A 564 6.62 -26.17 -29.65
N GLN A 565 5.61 -25.54 -30.21
CA GLN A 565 5.61 -24.89 -31.51
C GLN A 565 4.87 -23.56 -31.44
N ALA A 566 5.13 -22.65 -32.38
CA ALA A 566 4.37 -21.42 -32.49
C ALA A 566 2.88 -21.71 -32.78
N SER A 567 2.00 -21.02 -32.07
CA SER A 567 0.56 -21.03 -32.30
C SER A 567 0.21 -20.37 -33.65
N ASP A 568 -0.89 -20.79 -34.26
CA ASP A 568 -1.38 -20.17 -35.51
C ASP A 568 -2.08 -18.82 -35.23
N ASP A 569 -2.47 -18.55 -33.98
CA ASP A 569 -3.18 -17.33 -33.54
C ASP A 569 -2.35 -16.49 -32.56
N VAL A 570 -1.12 -16.12 -32.96
CA VAL A 570 -0.29 -15.18 -32.18
C VAL A 570 -0.89 -13.77 -32.27
N LYS A 571 -1.37 -13.26 -31.13
CA LYS A 571 -1.87 -11.90 -30.98
C LYS A 571 -0.85 -11.04 -30.26
N VAL A 572 -0.37 -10.02 -30.97
CA VAL A 572 0.49 -8.98 -30.40
C VAL A 572 -0.39 -7.77 -30.10
N SER A 573 -0.46 -7.37 -28.84
CA SER A 573 -1.27 -6.23 -28.40
C SER A 573 -0.70 -4.92 -28.95
N ASN A 574 -1.56 -4.02 -29.45
CA ASN A 574 -1.15 -2.69 -29.90
C ASN A 574 -1.33 -1.66 -28.77
N PRO A 575 -0.26 -1.10 -28.20
CA PRO A 575 -0.37 -0.08 -27.15
C PRO A 575 -1.14 1.18 -27.56
N LYS A 576 -1.15 1.52 -28.86
CA LYS A 576 -1.91 2.67 -29.39
C LYS A 576 -3.40 2.54 -29.13
N GLU A 577 -3.97 1.34 -29.27
CA GLU A 577 -5.41 1.09 -29.06
C GLU A 577 -5.84 1.40 -27.62
N ILE A 578 -4.94 1.32 -26.65
CA ILE A 578 -5.22 1.62 -25.23
C ILE A 578 -5.45 3.12 -25.02
N ILE A 579 -4.65 3.95 -25.69
CA ILE A 579 -4.75 5.42 -25.60
C ILE A 579 -5.84 5.94 -26.52
N GLU A 580 -5.97 5.39 -27.74
CA GLU A 580 -6.91 5.85 -28.76
C GLU A 580 -8.37 5.90 -28.26
N ASP A 581 -8.81 4.88 -27.53
CA ASP A 581 -10.17 4.82 -26.95
C ASP A 581 -10.40 5.81 -25.79
N SER A 582 -9.33 6.37 -25.22
CA SER A 582 -9.36 7.23 -24.03
C SER A 582 -8.75 8.63 -24.26
N ASP A 583 -8.30 8.96 -25.47
CA ASP A 583 -7.56 10.20 -25.78
C ASP A 583 -8.37 11.46 -25.44
N ASP A 584 -9.58 11.59 -25.99
CA ASP A 584 -10.47 12.73 -25.75
C ASP A 584 -10.71 12.97 -24.25
N LYS A 585 -10.91 11.89 -23.50
CA LYS A 585 -11.20 11.93 -22.06
C LYS A 585 -9.96 12.19 -21.22
N SER A 586 -8.80 11.74 -21.69
CA SER A 586 -7.50 12.02 -21.08
C SER A 586 -7.15 13.50 -21.24
N ARG A 587 -7.41 14.08 -22.42
CA ARG A 587 -7.25 15.52 -22.69
C ARG A 587 -8.25 16.35 -21.89
N ASP A 588 -9.50 15.91 -21.78
CA ASP A 588 -10.51 16.56 -20.92
C ASP A 588 -10.10 16.51 -19.44
N LEU A 589 -9.60 15.36 -18.96
CA LEU A 589 -9.08 15.22 -17.60
C LEU A 589 -7.90 16.16 -17.33
N LEU A 590 -6.93 16.24 -18.26
CA LEU A 590 -5.81 17.18 -18.18
C LEU A 590 -6.29 18.64 -18.15
N SER A 591 -7.27 19.00 -18.99
CA SER A 591 -7.85 20.34 -19.02
C SER A 591 -8.49 20.71 -17.68
N ARG A 592 -9.31 19.80 -17.11
CA ARG A 592 -9.92 19.99 -15.79
C ARG A 592 -8.88 20.09 -14.68
N LEU A 593 -7.87 19.21 -14.70
CA LEU A 593 -6.77 19.24 -13.74
C LEU A 593 -6.04 20.58 -13.77
N ASN A 594 -5.69 21.10 -14.94
CA ASN A 594 -5.03 22.41 -15.08
C ASN A 594 -5.90 23.56 -14.57
N VAL A 595 -7.22 23.52 -14.79
CA VAL A 595 -8.15 24.50 -14.23
C VAL A 595 -8.13 24.43 -12.70
N LEU A 596 -8.18 23.23 -12.13
CA LEU A 596 -8.18 23.05 -10.68
C LEU A 596 -6.85 23.40 -10.01
N ILE A 597 -5.71 23.10 -10.65
CA ILE A 597 -4.39 23.55 -10.21
C ILE A 597 -4.34 25.09 -10.21
N THR A 598 -4.86 25.72 -11.26
CA THR A 598 -4.96 27.19 -11.30
C THR A 598 -5.87 27.69 -10.19
N MET A 599 -7.00 27.05 -9.92
CA MET A 599 -7.88 27.45 -8.81
C MET A 599 -7.18 27.28 -7.46
N ALA A 600 -6.43 26.20 -7.25
CA ALA A 600 -5.64 25.95 -6.05
C ALA A 600 -4.49 26.96 -5.84
N ASP A 601 -3.99 27.59 -6.91
CA ASP A 601 -3.02 28.71 -6.83
C ASP A 601 -3.67 30.02 -6.32
N TYR A 602 -4.99 30.21 -6.44
CA TYR A 602 -5.68 31.49 -6.19
C TYR A 602 -6.83 31.44 -5.16
N ASP A 603 -7.41 30.28 -4.87
CA ASP A 603 -8.62 30.11 -4.06
C ASP A 603 -8.55 28.82 -3.20
N GLU A 604 -8.98 28.89 -1.95
CA GLU A 604 -8.80 27.86 -0.91
C GLU A 604 -9.85 26.74 -0.94
N LEU A 605 -10.67 26.68 -2.00
CA LEU A 605 -11.80 25.74 -2.11
C LEU A 605 -11.39 24.33 -2.55
N GLU A 606 -10.19 24.16 -3.10
CA GLU A 606 -9.63 22.89 -3.55
C GLU A 606 -8.37 22.57 -2.75
N ASP A 607 -8.33 21.41 -2.07
CA ASP A 607 -7.12 20.95 -1.38
C ASP A 607 -6.13 20.42 -2.43
N PRO A 608 -4.95 21.06 -2.61
CA PRO A 608 -3.96 20.58 -3.58
C PRO A 608 -3.53 19.13 -3.33
N ALA A 609 -3.64 18.63 -2.09
CA ALA A 609 -3.35 17.23 -1.78
C ALA A 609 -4.37 16.25 -2.37
N ASP A 610 -5.65 16.67 -2.50
CA ASP A 610 -6.71 15.89 -3.15
C ASP A 610 -6.46 15.83 -4.66
N LEU A 611 -6.01 16.93 -5.27
CA LEU A 611 -5.65 16.95 -6.70
C LEU A 611 -4.53 15.98 -7.01
N VAL A 612 -3.46 16.00 -6.21
CA VAL A 612 -2.33 15.07 -6.33
C VAL A 612 -2.80 13.62 -6.24
N ASP A 613 -3.52 13.25 -5.18
CA ASP A 613 -3.96 11.86 -5.00
C ASP A 613 -4.93 11.39 -6.09
N ALA A 614 -5.74 12.29 -6.62
CA ALA A 614 -6.69 11.96 -7.67
C ALA A 614 -6.02 11.81 -9.05
N ALA A 615 -5.09 12.69 -9.41
CA ALA A 615 -4.50 12.75 -10.75
C ALA A 615 -3.33 11.77 -10.96
N MET A 616 -2.66 11.33 -9.88
CA MET A 616 -1.46 10.51 -9.92
C MET A 616 -1.57 9.25 -10.80
N LEU A 617 -2.55 8.38 -10.51
CA LEU A 617 -2.70 7.13 -11.26
C LEU A 617 -3.05 7.36 -12.74
N PRO A 618 -4.03 8.22 -13.10
CA PRO A 618 -4.27 8.59 -14.49
C PRO A 618 -3.00 9.09 -15.21
N ALA A 619 -2.26 10.03 -14.62
CA ALA A 619 -1.07 10.62 -15.24
C ALA A 619 0.01 9.56 -15.50
N LEU A 620 0.30 8.71 -14.52
CA LEU A 620 1.29 7.65 -14.64
C LEU A 620 0.88 6.56 -15.62
N SER A 621 -0.41 6.25 -15.73
CA SER A 621 -0.94 5.22 -16.63
C SER A 621 -0.83 5.65 -18.09
N ILE A 622 -1.21 6.89 -18.41
CA ILE A 622 -1.06 7.47 -19.76
C ILE A 622 0.42 7.53 -20.14
N SER A 623 1.27 8.07 -19.26
CA SER A 623 2.72 8.13 -19.49
C SER A 623 3.33 6.75 -19.72
N SER A 624 2.93 5.75 -18.93
CA SER A 624 3.43 4.40 -19.08
C SER A 624 3.00 3.72 -20.37
N ALA A 625 1.82 4.02 -20.92
CA ALA A 625 1.36 3.43 -22.18
C ALA A 625 2.00 4.08 -23.40
N VAL A 626 2.21 5.40 -23.38
CA VAL A 626 2.86 6.13 -24.49
C VAL A 626 4.36 5.83 -24.58
N SER A 627 5.04 5.72 -23.43
CA SER A 627 6.47 5.34 -23.40
C SER A 627 6.73 4.06 -24.21
N SER A 628 5.78 3.13 -24.14
CA SER A 628 5.82 1.82 -24.78
C SER A 628 5.60 1.87 -26.26
N MET A 629 4.72 2.76 -26.72
CA MET A 629 4.62 3.07 -28.13
C MET A 629 5.97 3.60 -28.63
N GLY A 630 6.64 4.44 -27.84
CA GLY A 630 8.01 4.88 -28.12
C GLY A 630 8.99 3.71 -28.27
N ASP A 631 8.99 2.76 -27.33
CA ASP A 631 9.86 1.58 -27.38
C ASP A 631 9.57 0.69 -28.60
N VAL A 632 8.29 0.43 -28.90
CA VAL A 632 7.87 -0.31 -30.10
C VAL A 632 8.33 0.39 -31.37
N ALA A 633 8.13 1.71 -31.47
CA ALA A 633 8.53 2.49 -32.64
C ALA A 633 10.04 2.44 -32.86
N LYS A 634 10.81 2.60 -31.78
CA LYS A 634 12.28 2.49 -31.81
C LYS A 634 12.73 1.09 -32.25
N GLN A 635 12.11 0.03 -31.71
CA GLN A 635 12.45 -1.34 -32.08
C GLN A 635 12.11 -1.63 -33.55
N ALA A 636 10.99 -1.14 -34.06
CA ALA A 636 10.65 -1.26 -35.47
C ALA A 636 11.68 -0.60 -36.40
N GLU A 637 12.26 0.53 -36.00
CA GLU A 637 13.34 1.18 -36.75
C GLU A 637 14.63 0.38 -36.72
N GLU A 638 14.98 -0.19 -35.56
CA GLU A 638 16.14 -1.08 -35.41
C GLU A 638 15.99 -2.33 -36.30
N ILE A 639 14.80 -2.93 -36.36
CA ILE A 639 14.46 -4.05 -37.26
C ILE A 639 14.66 -3.64 -38.72
N LYS A 640 14.04 -2.53 -39.17
CA LYS A 640 14.19 -2.02 -40.56
C LYS A 640 15.64 -1.72 -40.92
N LYS A 641 16.44 -1.23 -39.96
CA LYS A 641 17.86 -0.96 -40.17
C LYS A 641 18.65 -2.25 -40.32
N ALA A 642 18.37 -3.26 -39.51
CA ALA A 642 19.06 -4.55 -39.55
C ALA A 642 18.75 -5.33 -40.85
N GLU A 643 17.49 -5.32 -41.30
CA GLU A 643 17.09 -5.90 -42.60
C GLU A 643 17.86 -5.27 -43.78
N ARG A 644 18.16 -3.97 -43.71
CA ARG A 644 18.92 -3.26 -44.76
C ARG A 644 20.43 -3.51 -44.72
N GLN A 645 20.97 -3.96 -43.59
CA GLN A 645 22.41 -4.15 -43.39
C GLN A 645 22.84 -5.63 -43.49
N GLU A 646 21.94 -6.54 -43.87
CA GLU A 646 22.15 -8.00 -43.89
C GLU A 646 22.79 -8.53 -42.58
N MET A 647 22.52 -7.88 -41.45
CA MET A 647 23.05 -8.32 -40.16
C MET A 647 22.26 -9.53 -39.68
N ILE A 648 22.96 -10.67 -39.58
CA ILE A 648 22.42 -11.99 -39.21
C ILE A 648 21.75 -11.95 -37.83
N LEU A 649 20.59 -12.63 -37.75
CA LEU A 649 19.75 -13.05 -36.60
C LEU A 649 20.33 -12.86 -35.18
N SER A 650 21.62 -13.16 -34.98
CA SER A 650 22.38 -13.01 -33.73
C SER A 650 22.46 -11.58 -33.14
N PHE A 651 22.45 -10.52 -33.95
CA PHE A 651 22.53 -9.14 -33.44
C PHE A 651 21.17 -8.68 -32.89
N ILE A 652 20.09 -9.18 -33.48
CA ILE A 652 18.72 -8.74 -33.18
C ILE A 652 18.10 -9.58 -32.02
N THR A 653 18.49 -10.85 -31.90
CA THR A 653 18.12 -11.70 -30.74
C THR A 653 18.67 -11.20 -29.41
N GLY A 654 19.71 -10.36 -29.37
CA GLY A 654 20.18 -9.75 -28.12
C GLY A 654 19.46 -8.46 -27.71
N VAL A 655 18.80 -7.77 -28.65
CA VAL A 655 18.29 -6.39 -28.46
C VAL A 655 16.78 -6.34 -28.20
N LEU A 656 16.01 -7.32 -28.68
CA LEU A 656 14.53 -7.27 -28.67
C LEU A 656 13.83 -7.84 -27.43
N PHE A 657 14.54 -8.18 -26.37
CA PHE A 657 14.00 -9.07 -25.33
C PHE A 657 13.14 -8.43 -24.25
N PHE A 658 12.92 -7.11 -24.29
CA PHE A 658 12.20 -6.43 -23.21
C PHE A 658 11.33 -5.30 -23.71
N ILE A 659 10.36 -5.61 -24.58
CA ILE A 659 9.16 -4.77 -24.65
C ILE A 659 8.09 -5.48 -23.82
N PRO A 660 7.69 -4.95 -22.64
CA PRO A 660 6.66 -5.54 -21.79
C PRO A 660 5.27 -5.72 -22.46
N PHE A 661 5.08 -5.27 -23.69
CA PHE A 661 3.79 -4.96 -24.33
C PHE A 661 3.38 -5.94 -25.43
N VAL A 662 4.17 -6.98 -25.68
CA VAL A 662 3.97 -7.81 -26.87
C VAL A 662 2.89 -8.87 -26.65
N GLY A 663 2.62 -9.29 -25.41
CA GLY A 663 1.77 -10.44 -25.07
C GLY A 663 0.30 -10.18 -24.73
N SER A 664 -0.46 -11.28 -24.55
CA SER A 664 -1.85 -11.28 -24.05
C SER A 664 -1.89 -11.49 -22.54
N ALA A 665 -2.22 -10.43 -21.79
CA ALA A 665 -2.67 -10.34 -20.38
C ALA A 665 -1.94 -11.10 -19.24
N ALA A 666 -1.22 -12.19 -19.48
CA ALA A 666 -0.67 -13.10 -18.47
C ALA A 666 0.81 -12.83 -18.13
N GLY A 667 1.65 -12.44 -19.10
CA GLY A 667 3.05 -12.10 -18.85
C GLY A 667 3.29 -10.69 -18.28
N ALA A 668 2.38 -9.75 -18.54
CA ALA A 668 2.58 -8.33 -18.28
C ALA A 668 1.75 -7.81 -17.10
N ALA A 669 2.02 -8.30 -15.88
CA ALA A 669 1.23 -7.97 -14.68
C ALA A 669 0.98 -6.46 -14.47
N GLY A 670 1.94 -5.59 -14.82
CA GLY A 670 1.77 -4.13 -14.73
C GLY A 670 0.83 -3.53 -15.80
N LEU A 671 0.72 -4.17 -16.97
CA LEU A 671 0.00 -3.62 -18.12
C LEU A 671 -1.45 -4.03 -18.23
N THR A 672 -1.78 -5.24 -17.78
CA THR A 672 -3.19 -5.60 -17.62
C THR A 672 -3.86 -4.61 -16.68
N THR A 673 -3.15 -4.16 -15.64
CA THR A 673 -3.58 -3.10 -14.73
C THR A 673 -3.67 -1.74 -15.43
N VAL A 674 -2.66 -1.29 -16.18
CA VAL A 674 -2.70 -0.02 -16.95
C VAL A 674 -3.81 0.01 -17.99
N ARG A 675 -3.98 -1.07 -18.76
CA ARG A 675 -5.05 -1.21 -19.76
C ARG A 675 -6.42 -1.22 -19.10
N THR A 676 -6.56 -1.92 -17.97
CA THR A 676 -7.78 -1.92 -17.17
C THR A 676 -8.10 -0.52 -16.67
N ILE A 677 -7.10 0.19 -16.14
CA ILE A 677 -7.19 1.56 -15.66
C ILE A 677 -7.64 2.53 -16.77
N LEU A 678 -6.99 2.50 -17.94
CA LEU A 678 -7.30 3.41 -19.04
C LEU A 678 -8.63 3.06 -19.73
N GLY A 679 -8.95 1.76 -19.83
CA GLY A 679 -10.24 1.30 -20.33
C GLY A 679 -11.43 1.79 -19.49
N MET A 680 -11.26 2.01 -18.19
CA MET A 680 -12.28 2.59 -17.31
C MET A 680 -12.56 4.07 -17.58
N LEU A 681 -11.65 4.78 -18.26
CA LEU A 681 -11.94 6.12 -18.75
C LEU A 681 -12.86 6.06 -19.98
N GLY A 682 -12.73 5.06 -20.85
CA GLY A 682 -13.51 4.85 -22.09
C GLY A 682 -14.90 4.19 -21.90
N PRO A 683 -15.76 4.16 -22.93
CA PRO A 683 -17.03 3.39 -22.91
C PRO A 683 -16.83 1.88 -23.08
N ALA A 684 -15.64 1.41 -23.46
CA ALA A 684 -15.31 0.00 -23.68
C ALA A 684 -14.68 -0.62 -22.42
N ALA A 685 -15.50 -0.87 -21.40
CA ALA A 685 -15.15 -1.83 -20.35
C ALA A 685 -15.38 -3.25 -20.89
N ASP A 686 -14.52 -3.72 -21.79
CA ASP A 686 -14.64 -5.08 -22.33
C ASP A 686 -14.31 -6.09 -21.23
N ALA A 687 -15.34 -6.84 -20.80
CA ALA A 687 -15.29 -7.74 -19.65
C ALA A 687 -14.28 -8.91 -19.78
N GLY A 688 -13.68 -9.10 -20.96
CA GLY A 688 -12.70 -10.15 -21.23
C GLY A 688 -11.23 -9.80 -20.93
N LEU A 689 -10.92 -8.55 -20.58
CA LEU A 689 -9.54 -8.04 -20.44
C LEU A 689 -9.12 -7.74 -18.99
N LEU A 690 -10.03 -7.92 -18.04
CA LEU A 690 -9.86 -7.54 -16.65
C LEU A 690 -9.24 -8.73 -15.87
N THR A 691 -8.17 -8.50 -15.10
CA THR A 691 -7.65 -9.53 -14.18
C THR A 691 -8.71 -9.88 -13.13
N TRP A 692 -8.86 -11.17 -12.83
CA TRP A 692 -9.84 -11.75 -11.91
C TRP A 692 -9.97 -11.00 -10.57
N GLY A 693 -8.90 -10.35 -10.07
CA GLY A 693 -8.92 -9.55 -8.83
C GLY A 693 -9.49 -8.13 -8.92
N ILE A 694 -9.68 -7.56 -10.13
CA ILE A 694 -10.30 -6.23 -10.35
C ILE A 694 -11.81 -6.37 -10.65
N ILE A 695 -12.24 -7.53 -11.16
CA ILE A 695 -13.65 -7.80 -11.52
C ILE A 695 -14.52 -8.12 -10.29
N GLU A 696 -13.99 -8.79 -9.27
CA GLU A 696 -14.83 -9.30 -8.17
C GLU A 696 -15.34 -8.22 -7.21
N ASP A 697 -14.80 -6.99 -7.27
CA ASP A 697 -15.19 -5.88 -6.40
C ASP A 697 -15.37 -4.57 -7.19
N PRO A 698 -16.61 -4.18 -7.55
CA PRO A 698 -16.89 -2.89 -8.19
C PRO A 698 -16.60 -1.68 -7.27
N ASP A 699 -16.40 -1.90 -5.96
CA ASP A 699 -15.98 -0.88 -4.99
C ASP A 699 -14.45 -0.83 -4.82
N ASN A 700 -13.67 -1.50 -5.68
CA ASN A 700 -12.20 -1.40 -5.61
C ASN A 700 -11.71 0.03 -5.89
N ALA A 701 -10.55 0.35 -5.32
CA ALA A 701 -10.00 1.70 -5.35
C ALA A 701 -9.77 2.22 -6.79
N PHE A 702 -9.33 1.36 -7.71
CA PHE A 702 -9.11 1.73 -9.11
C PHE A 702 -10.41 2.14 -9.79
N ALA A 703 -11.42 1.27 -9.77
CA ALA A 703 -12.72 1.55 -10.36
C ALA A 703 -13.33 2.84 -9.78
N THR A 704 -13.17 3.07 -8.48
CA THR A 704 -13.67 4.28 -7.81
C THR A 704 -12.94 5.54 -8.29
N ILE A 705 -11.61 5.52 -8.41
CA ILE A 705 -10.81 6.68 -8.89
C ILE A 705 -11.24 7.06 -10.31
N PHE A 706 -11.22 6.10 -11.23
CA PHE A 706 -11.45 6.38 -12.65
C PHE A 706 -12.91 6.68 -12.97
N SER A 707 -13.87 5.95 -12.40
CA SER A 707 -15.31 6.24 -12.61
C SER A 707 -15.72 7.59 -12.02
N THR A 708 -15.13 7.97 -10.88
CA THR A 708 -15.40 9.26 -10.27
C THR A 708 -14.80 10.39 -11.10
N LEU A 709 -13.56 10.26 -11.58
CA LEU A 709 -12.92 11.30 -12.40
C LEU A 709 -13.55 11.42 -13.79
N ALA A 710 -14.00 10.31 -14.38
CA ALA A 710 -14.71 10.32 -15.66
C ALA A 710 -16.02 11.13 -15.62
N THR A 711 -16.64 11.25 -14.44
CA THR A 711 -17.90 12.00 -14.24
C THR A 711 -17.71 13.30 -13.45
N ALA A 712 -16.52 13.55 -12.92
CA ALA A 712 -16.22 14.75 -12.17
C ALA A 712 -16.08 15.96 -13.11
N GLY A 713 -16.80 17.04 -12.79
CA GLY A 713 -16.48 18.37 -13.31
C GLY A 713 -15.29 18.98 -12.55
N ILE A 714 -15.21 20.31 -12.57
CA ILE A 714 -14.26 21.10 -11.76
C ILE A 714 -14.73 21.29 -10.30
N GLY A 715 -15.52 20.35 -9.77
CA GLY A 715 -16.06 20.44 -8.42
C GLY A 715 -15.31 19.51 -7.45
N ALA A 716 -14.87 20.06 -6.31
CA ALA A 716 -14.09 19.37 -5.28
C ALA A 716 -14.65 18.01 -4.82
N GLY A 717 -15.96 17.80 -4.89
CA GLY A 717 -16.59 16.55 -4.44
C GLY A 717 -16.21 15.30 -5.26
N GLY A 718 -15.95 15.46 -6.56
CA GLY A 718 -15.50 14.36 -7.42
C GLY A 718 -14.03 14.04 -7.21
N TRP A 719 -13.18 15.06 -7.28
CA TRP A 719 -11.75 14.94 -7.07
C TRP A 719 -11.39 14.41 -5.67
N GLY A 720 -12.05 14.92 -4.62
CA GLY A 720 -11.85 14.39 -3.27
C GLY A 720 -12.32 12.94 -3.07
N ARG A 721 -13.32 12.45 -3.84
CA ARG A 721 -13.71 11.03 -3.81
C ARG A 721 -12.63 10.15 -4.44
N ALA A 722 -12.08 10.56 -5.58
CA ALA A 722 -10.97 9.87 -6.23
C ALA A 722 -9.72 9.87 -5.32
N ALA A 723 -9.40 11.02 -4.70
CA ALA A 723 -8.29 11.15 -3.76
C ALA A 723 -8.41 10.21 -2.55
N ARG A 724 -9.62 10.05 -1.99
CA ARG A 724 -9.87 9.10 -0.89
C ARG A 724 -9.73 7.64 -1.33
N ALA A 725 -10.18 7.31 -2.54
CA ALA A 725 -10.02 5.97 -3.07
C ALA A 725 -8.54 5.62 -3.28
N LYS A 726 -7.72 6.55 -3.80
CA LYS A 726 -6.26 6.38 -3.89
C LYS A 726 -5.62 6.17 -2.52
N ARG A 727 -5.96 7.00 -1.53
CA ARG A 727 -5.45 6.86 -0.14
C ARG A 727 -5.91 5.56 0.54
N GLY A 728 -7.03 5.00 0.13
CA GLY A 728 -7.58 3.74 0.64
C GLY A 728 -7.05 2.48 -0.06
N MET A 729 -6.15 2.60 -1.03
CA MET A 729 -5.57 1.44 -1.74
C MET A 729 -4.81 0.53 -0.79
N LEU A 730 -5.02 -0.78 -0.92
CA LEU A 730 -4.28 -1.77 -0.15
C LEU A 730 -2.90 -2.01 -0.78
N VAL A 731 -1.95 -2.50 0.01
CA VAL A 731 -0.60 -2.83 -0.49
C VAL A 731 -0.65 -3.79 -1.68
N LYS A 732 -1.57 -4.77 -1.66
CA LYS A 732 -1.79 -5.69 -2.78
C LYS A 732 -2.27 -4.99 -4.07
N ASP A 733 -2.98 -3.87 -3.94
CA ASP A 733 -3.52 -3.11 -5.07
C ASP A 733 -2.39 -2.25 -5.66
N ILE A 734 -1.55 -1.66 -4.81
CA ILE A 734 -0.34 -0.95 -5.23
C ILE A 734 0.67 -1.91 -5.87
N ASP A 735 0.82 -3.12 -5.33
CA ASP A 735 1.68 -4.17 -5.91
C ASP A 735 1.22 -4.62 -7.30
N ALA A 736 -0.10 -4.59 -7.55
CA ALA A 736 -0.67 -4.91 -8.86
C ALA A 736 -0.34 -3.86 -9.96
N LEU A 737 0.20 -2.69 -9.60
CA LEU A 737 0.60 -1.64 -10.57
C LEU A 737 1.88 -1.97 -11.35
N GLY A 738 2.61 -3.03 -10.97
CA GLY A 738 3.83 -3.46 -11.64
C GLY A 738 4.86 -2.32 -11.76
N SER A 739 5.27 -1.97 -12.97
CA SER A 739 6.30 -0.95 -13.24
C SER A 739 5.93 0.48 -12.83
N ILE A 740 4.65 0.76 -12.55
CA ILE A 740 4.18 2.07 -12.09
C ILE A 740 4.33 2.24 -10.56
N LYS A 741 4.38 1.13 -9.81
CA LYS A 741 4.47 1.13 -8.34
C LYS A 741 5.57 2.04 -7.82
N ASP A 742 6.78 1.93 -8.39
CA ASP A 742 7.93 2.70 -7.91
C ASP A 742 7.72 4.21 -8.10
N LYS A 743 7.05 4.62 -9.18
CA LYS A 743 6.70 6.03 -9.39
C LYS A 743 5.65 6.49 -8.40
N VAL A 744 4.62 5.69 -8.11
CA VAL A 744 3.61 5.99 -7.09
C VAL A 744 4.25 6.19 -5.72
N ASN A 745 5.11 5.25 -5.30
CA ASN A 745 5.81 5.35 -4.02
C ASN A 745 6.68 6.61 -3.95
N ARG A 746 7.35 6.98 -5.05
CA ARG A 746 8.15 8.22 -5.10
C ARG A 746 7.30 9.49 -4.97
N PHE A 747 6.14 9.54 -5.63
CA PHE A 747 5.20 10.64 -5.45
C PHE A 747 4.71 10.73 -3.99
N ASP A 748 4.41 9.58 -3.38
CA ASP A 748 4.03 9.50 -1.97
C ASP A 748 5.16 9.92 -1.04
N ASP A 749 6.40 9.52 -1.30
CA ASP A 749 7.58 9.93 -0.53
C ASP A 749 7.78 11.45 -0.61
N VAL A 750 7.68 12.04 -1.79
CA VAL A 750 7.78 13.51 -1.99
C VAL A 750 6.67 14.21 -1.22
N LYS A 751 5.44 13.69 -1.29
CA LYS A 751 4.28 14.20 -0.54
C LYS A 751 4.48 14.09 0.98
N VAL A 752 5.00 12.98 1.49
CA VAL A 752 5.29 12.79 2.93
C VAL A 752 6.41 13.71 3.42
N THR A 753 7.32 14.16 2.53
CA THR A 753 8.32 15.19 2.87
C THR A 753 7.71 16.55 3.25
N SER A 754 6.44 16.83 2.91
CA SER A 754 5.70 18.04 3.35
C SER A 754 5.22 17.98 4.82
N CYS A 755 5.44 16.84 5.48
CA CYS A 755 5.33 16.67 6.93
C CYS A 755 6.72 16.50 7.57
N LYS A 756 7.79 17.04 6.95
CA LYS A 756 9.01 17.35 7.68
C LYS A 756 8.74 18.61 8.51
N LEU A 757 8.22 18.37 9.70
CA LEU A 757 8.61 19.17 10.85
C LEU A 757 9.88 18.52 11.38
#